data_AF-A0A258AZV8-F1
#
_entry.id   AF-A0A258AZV8-F1
#
_cell.length_a   1.000
_cell.length_b   1.000
_cell.length_c   1.000
_cell.angle_alpha   90.00
_cell.angle_beta   90.00
_cell.angle_gamma   90.00
#
_symmetry.space_group_name_H-M   'P 1'
#
loop_
_entity.id
_entity.type
_entity.pdbx_description
1 polymer ?
#
loop_
_entity_poly.entity_id
_entity_poly.type
_entity_poly.pdbx_seq_one_letter_code
_entity_poly.pdbx_strand_id
1 'polypeptide(L)'
;MSFSNDVMPAISKAGCNLGTCHGNATGKGGFKLSLRGQDAEFDFKALARDASGRRVDLFAPERSLILVKGANQIAHEGGKKLDPKNWEYQVLRNWIAAGLPRDDSAAPKVTKLTVTPTELVLDEPQDKVQISVKATFADGTQRDITDRAIYEPLQNGLVEVSRSGLVKRLQFGEPGVLVRYLNQSVPVRLTFVKANPAFVWSKPRRDNYIDSHVFNKLKTLRMNPSAVCSDEVFIRRAWLDLCGMIPPADEARAFEADTHRDKRARLIDRLMVRPEFADYWTLKWSDVLKVESRTLDKTGVQAFHDWIRDGITRNRPINEMVRAMLASRGSTYHEPETNFYRANRTPEERATAAAQVFLGTRLQCAQCHNHPFDRWTQDDYYNWSAVFAQVDYKIIGNIKPRDKNDKHEFNGEQVVFLNAKLNIENPRTGDKAKARFLGAEMPKLADKEDELQAAASWLTSAHHPLFAKAQANRIWYHLMGRGLVDPVDDMRLTNPASHPQLLEELAQDFIRSGFDLRHLMRTIMLSRTYQLDSTPNETNAADLINYSHHLPRRLSAEQLIDSLYASMRVTPDFNGWSRGTRASQIPGPDNGRGSPNPTSPEAFLAQFGRPKRELSCECERAADTSIGQIFQFISGPIVSNVVSQKYNRLGSLLKNPDNVAVTRDLYWALLTRAPTADEAKVMEALLASAKDRRLALEDIAWSLVNAKEFLLAR
;
A
#
# COMPACT_ATOMS: atom_id res chain seq x y z
N MET A 1 15.22 -18.61 37.78
CA MET A 1 15.55 -17.49 36.87
C MET A 1 15.98 -18.09 35.56
N SER A 2 15.35 -17.68 34.47
CA SER A 2 15.54 -18.23 33.13
C SER A 2 16.21 -17.20 32.23
N PHE A 3 17.15 -17.64 31.40
CA PHE A 3 17.82 -16.75 30.46
C PHE A 3 16.82 -16.20 29.43
N SER A 4 16.07 -17.08 28.77
CA SER A 4 15.10 -16.74 27.72
C SER A 4 13.89 -15.98 28.26
N ASN A 5 13.44 -16.28 29.49
CA ASN A 5 12.20 -15.71 30.02
C ASN A 5 12.40 -14.52 30.97
N ASP A 6 13.60 -14.31 31.52
CA ASP A 6 13.88 -13.18 32.44
C ASP A 6 15.02 -12.28 31.92
N VAL A 7 16.16 -12.85 31.51
CA VAL A 7 17.35 -12.07 31.06
C VAL A 7 17.13 -11.43 29.70
N MET A 8 16.59 -12.19 28.74
CA MET A 8 16.33 -11.71 27.39
C MET A 8 15.32 -10.54 27.34
N PRO A 9 14.20 -10.58 28.07
CA PRO A 9 13.32 -9.41 28.20
C PRO A 9 14.01 -8.24 28.91
N ALA A 10 14.86 -8.47 29.92
CA ALA A 10 15.61 -7.40 30.60
C ALA A 10 16.54 -6.65 29.63
N ILE A 11 17.31 -7.37 28.82
CA ILE A 11 18.17 -6.79 27.78
C ILE A 11 17.35 -5.99 26.77
N SER A 12 16.19 -6.53 26.38
CA SER A 12 15.29 -5.88 25.43
C SER A 12 14.66 -4.61 26.00
N LYS A 13 14.24 -4.65 27.26
CA LYS A 13 13.64 -3.52 27.99
C LYS A 13 14.65 -2.39 28.21
N ALA A 14 15.91 -2.73 28.42
CA ALA A 14 17.02 -1.78 28.47
C ALA A 14 17.35 -1.14 27.10
N GLY A 15 16.89 -1.75 26.00
CA GLY A 15 17.20 -1.32 24.64
C GLY A 15 18.59 -1.72 24.14
N CYS A 16 19.29 -2.63 24.83
CA CYS A 16 20.66 -3.03 24.48
C CYS A 16 20.74 -3.79 23.15
N ASN A 17 19.69 -4.53 22.79
CA ASN A 17 19.60 -5.35 21.57
C ASN A 17 18.72 -4.72 20.48
N LEU A 18 18.58 -3.39 20.48
CA LEU A 18 17.95 -2.66 19.37
C LEU A 18 18.90 -2.54 18.17
N GLY A 19 18.36 -2.34 16.97
CA GLY A 19 19.15 -2.21 15.73
C GLY A 19 20.11 -1.02 15.71
N THR A 20 19.87 0.00 16.55
CA THR A 20 20.77 1.14 16.78
C THR A 20 21.91 0.81 17.76
N CYS A 21 21.86 -0.34 18.44
CA CYS A 21 22.82 -0.80 19.45
C CYS A 21 23.38 -2.18 19.06
N HIS A 22 23.48 -3.14 19.99
CA HIS A 22 24.09 -4.44 19.74
C HIS A 22 23.23 -5.39 18.89
N GLY A 23 21.93 -5.08 18.72
CA GLY A 23 21.03 -5.79 17.80
C GLY A 23 21.21 -5.41 16.33
N ASN A 24 22.18 -4.53 16.01
CA ASN A 24 22.55 -4.21 14.64
C ASN A 24 23.04 -5.46 13.90
N ALA A 25 22.83 -5.54 12.58
CA ALA A 25 23.27 -6.66 11.75
C ALA A 25 24.77 -6.98 11.91
N THR A 26 25.63 -5.98 12.13
CA THR A 26 27.07 -6.16 12.38
C THR A 26 27.46 -6.05 13.86
N GLY A 27 26.49 -5.83 14.76
CA GLY A 27 26.73 -5.47 16.14
C GLY A 27 27.36 -4.07 16.29
N LYS A 28 27.82 -3.74 17.51
CA LYS A 28 28.53 -2.50 17.82
C LYS A 28 29.67 -2.75 18.79
N GLY A 29 30.82 -2.13 18.57
CA GLY A 29 31.99 -2.24 19.45
C GLY A 29 32.47 -3.68 19.67
N GLY A 30 32.41 -4.52 18.63
CA GLY A 30 32.78 -5.94 18.72
C GLY A 30 31.81 -6.80 19.55
N PHE A 31 30.61 -6.30 19.86
CA PHE A 31 29.56 -7.03 20.55
C PHE A 31 28.27 -7.02 19.75
N LYS A 32 27.76 -8.22 19.48
CA LYS A 32 26.56 -8.46 18.69
C LYS A 32 25.57 -9.29 19.50
N LEU A 33 24.31 -8.87 19.48
CA LEU A 33 23.16 -9.58 20.01
C LEU A 33 22.15 -9.76 18.87
N SER A 34 21.23 -10.70 19.02
CA SER A 34 20.08 -10.88 18.17
C SER A 34 19.17 -9.66 18.31
N LEU A 35 18.58 -9.23 17.19
CA LEU A 35 17.67 -8.08 17.19
C LEU A 35 16.49 -8.37 18.11
N ARG A 36 16.24 -7.48 19.10
CA ARG A 36 15.07 -7.55 19.98
C ARG A 36 14.95 -8.86 20.80
N GLY A 37 16.01 -9.65 20.87
CA GLY A 37 16.11 -10.86 21.68
C GLY A 37 15.47 -12.10 21.06
N GLN A 38 15.52 -12.18 19.73
CA GLN A 38 14.86 -13.22 18.93
C GLN A 38 15.60 -14.56 18.95
N ASP A 39 16.90 -14.60 19.28
CA ASP A 39 17.71 -15.81 19.37
C ASP A 39 18.44 -15.87 20.72
N ALA A 40 17.80 -16.53 21.69
CA ALA A 40 18.32 -16.67 23.05
C ALA A 40 19.61 -17.53 23.10
N GLU A 41 19.78 -18.50 22.21
CA GLU A 41 21.00 -19.32 22.23
C GLU A 41 22.20 -18.53 21.72
N PHE A 42 22.03 -17.79 20.62
CA PHE A 42 23.03 -16.87 20.11
C PHE A 42 23.40 -15.83 21.18
N ASP A 43 22.40 -15.21 21.81
CA ASP A 43 22.63 -14.16 22.80
C ASP A 43 23.30 -14.67 24.08
N PHE A 44 22.97 -15.89 24.52
CA PHE A 44 23.66 -16.52 25.63
C PHE A 44 25.15 -16.69 25.32
N LYS A 45 25.49 -17.22 24.13
CA LYS A 45 26.90 -17.40 23.72
C LYS A 45 27.62 -16.05 23.64
N ALA A 46 26.98 -15.04 23.04
CA ALA A 46 27.53 -13.69 22.91
C ALA A 46 27.82 -13.02 24.26
N LEU A 47 27.00 -13.27 25.28
CA LEU A 47 27.17 -12.71 26.63
C LEU A 47 28.16 -13.52 27.47
N ALA A 48 28.02 -14.84 27.49
CA ALA A 48 28.71 -15.72 28.42
C ALA A 48 30.07 -16.23 27.90
N ARG A 49 30.25 -16.36 26.59
CA ARG A 49 31.40 -17.08 25.99
C ARG A 49 32.25 -16.23 25.05
N ASP A 50 31.64 -15.34 24.27
CA ASP A 50 32.37 -14.54 23.29
C ASP A 50 33.46 -13.66 23.91
N ALA A 51 34.54 -13.46 23.15
CA ALA A 51 35.74 -12.76 23.59
C ALA A 51 36.27 -13.29 24.94
N SER A 52 36.35 -14.61 25.06
CA SER A 52 36.85 -15.35 26.22
C SER A 52 36.10 -15.04 27.51
N GLY A 53 34.78 -14.81 27.43
CA GLY A 53 33.92 -14.55 28.59
C GLY A 53 34.09 -13.18 29.24
N ARG A 54 34.87 -12.26 28.64
CA ARG A 54 35.23 -10.95 29.23
C ARG A 54 34.06 -10.03 29.61
N ARG A 55 32.83 -10.34 29.19
CA ARG A 55 31.65 -9.49 29.35
C ARG A 55 30.99 -9.62 30.72
N VAL A 56 31.25 -10.73 31.40
CA VAL A 56 30.65 -11.12 32.67
C VAL A 56 31.77 -11.49 33.65
N ASP A 57 31.63 -11.07 34.90
CA ASP A 57 32.52 -11.41 36.00
C ASP A 57 31.69 -12.16 37.04
N LEU A 58 31.97 -13.46 37.24
CA LEU A 58 31.22 -14.31 38.15
C LEU A 58 31.55 -14.06 39.62
N PHE A 59 32.73 -13.51 39.91
CA PHE A 59 33.19 -13.25 41.28
C PHE A 59 32.75 -11.87 41.76
N ALA A 60 32.70 -10.90 40.85
CA ALA A 60 32.21 -9.55 41.10
C ALA A 60 31.16 -9.15 40.03
N PRO A 61 29.92 -9.66 40.11
CA PRO A 61 28.88 -9.43 39.11
C PRO A 61 28.71 -7.96 38.72
N GLU A 62 28.80 -7.04 39.67
CA GLU A 62 28.64 -5.60 39.48
C GLU A 62 29.74 -4.99 38.59
N ARG A 63 30.92 -5.62 38.50
CA ARG A 63 32.04 -5.20 37.64
C ARG A 63 31.95 -5.74 36.21
N SER A 64 30.98 -6.61 35.94
CA SER A 64 30.75 -7.16 34.60
C SER A 64 30.63 -6.05 33.57
N LEU A 65 31.40 -6.14 32.46
CA LEU A 65 31.42 -5.10 31.42
C LEU A 65 30.01 -4.77 30.90
N ILE A 66 29.12 -5.76 30.81
CA ILE A 66 27.72 -5.54 30.38
C ILE A 66 26.97 -4.58 31.33
N LEU A 67 27.21 -4.68 32.64
CA LEU A 67 26.58 -3.82 33.65
C LEU A 67 27.26 -2.46 33.74
N VAL A 68 28.59 -2.40 33.83
CA VAL A 68 29.31 -1.12 33.99
C VAL A 68 29.23 -0.24 32.74
N LYS A 69 29.24 -0.82 31.52
CA LYS A 69 28.98 -0.07 30.29
C LYS A 69 27.52 0.32 30.16
N GLY A 70 26.60 -0.61 30.44
CA GLY A 70 25.16 -0.33 30.37
C GLY A 70 24.73 0.75 31.36
N ALA A 71 25.32 0.79 32.56
CA ALA A 71 25.09 1.83 33.55
C ALA A 71 25.88 3.13 33.31
N ASN A 72 26.68 3.18 32.23
CA ASN A 72 27.57 4.28 31.88
C ASN A 72 28.54 4.67 33.02
N GLN A 73 28.99 3.67 33.79
CA GLN A 73 30.04 3.84 34.80
C GLN A 73 31.44 3.87 34.16
N ILE A 74 31.56 3.28 32.97
CA ILE A 74 32.69 3.46 32.06
C ILE A 74 32.16 3.90 30.69
N ALA A 75 33.03 4.50 29.88
CA ALA A 75 32.67 5.04 28.57
C ALA A 75 31.93 4.00 27.70
N HIS A 76 30.74 4.38 27.27
CA HIS A 76 29.89 3.58 26.40
C HIS A 76 29.21 4.51 25.38
N GLU A 77 29.51 4.33 24.09
CA GLU A 77 28.95 5.14 23.01
C GLU A 77 27.41 5.09 22.95
N GLY A 78 26.80 3.98 23.38
CA GLY A 78 25.35 3.84 23.47
C GLY A 78 24.70 4.62 24.62
N GLY A 79 25.49 5.29 25.46
CA GLY A 79 25.05 6.01 26.66
C GLY A 79 24.55 5.08 27.76
N LYS A 80 23.83 5.66 28.74
CA LYS A 80 23.23 4.92 29.85
C LYS A 80 21.97 4.16 29.37
N LYS A 81 22.00 2.83 29.46
CA LYS A 81 20.90 1.91 29.11
C LYS A 81 20.34 1.15 30.33
N LEU A 82 21.17 0.91 31.33
CA LEU A 82 20.80 0.23 32.57
C LEU A 82 20.84 1.22 33.73
N ASP A 83 19.86 1.14 34.63
CA ASP A 83 19.90 1.83 35.91
C ASP A 83 19.94 0.77 37.02
N PRO A 84 20.89 0.83 37.98
CA PRO A 84 20.94 -0.08 39.11
C PRO A 84 19.64 -0.17 39.93
N LYS A 85 18.80 0.86 39.88
CA LYS A 85 17.50 0.87 40.57
C LYS A 85 16.41 0.09 39.83
N ASN A 86 16.61 -0.19 38.54
CA ASN A 86 15.59 -0.82 37.71
C ASN A 86 15.71 -2.35 37.69
N TRP A 87 14.58 -2.99 37.40
CA TRP A 87 14.45 -4.44 37.29
C TRP A 87 15.46 -5.07 36.31
N GLU A 88 15.68 -4.48 35.13
CA GLU A 88 16.55 -5.07 34.11
C GLU A 88 18.01 -5.22 34.56
N TYR A 89 18.53 -4.27 35.35
CA TYR A 89 19.89 -4.35 35.89
C TYR A 89 19.95 -5.48 36.93
N GLN A 90 18.96 -5.53 37.83
CA GLN A 90 18.92 -6.53 38.90
C GLN A 90 18.83 -7.96 38.35
N VAL A 91 18.02 -8.19 37.29
CA VAL A 91 17.95 -9.51 36.64
C VAL A 91 19.29 -9.90 36.03
N LEU A 92 19.94 -9.01 35.28
CA LEU A 92 21.25 -9.30 34.69
C LEU A 92 22.30 -9.60 35.76
N ARG A 93 22.37 -8.76 36.80
CA ARG A 93 23.31 -8.92 37.92
C ARG A 93 23.08 -10.24 38.66
N ASN A 94 21.83 -10.57 38.97
CA ASN A 94 21.49 -11.81 39.67
C ASN A 94 21.80 -13.04 38.80
N TRP A 95 21.55 -12.97 37.48
CA TRP A 95 21.87 -14.06 36.56
C TRP A 95 23.37 -14.33 36.48
N ILE A 96 24.19 -13.28 36.47
CA ILE A 96 25.65 -13.41 36.53
C ILE A 96 26.08 -14.00 37.88
N ALA A 97 25.54 -13.48 38.99
CA ALA A 97 25.83 -13.98 40.33
C ALA A 97 25.45 -15.45 40.54
N ALA A 98 24.42 -15.93 39.84
CA ALA A 98 23.98 -17.32 39.87
C ALA A 98 24.84 -18.26 39.01
N GLY A 99 25.93 -17.78 38.40
CA GLY A 99 26.83 -18.60 37.58
C GLY A 99 26.36 -18.80 36.13
N LEU A 100 25.60 -17.84 35.58
CA LEU A 100 25.11 -17.85 34.19
C LEU A 100 24.28 -19.11 33.84
N PRO A 101 23.26 -19.47 34.65
CA PRO A 101 22.44 -20.64 34.36
C PRO A 101 21.86 -20.54 32.95
N ARG A 102 22.05 -21.60 32.17
CA ARG A 102 21.43 -21.78 30.85
C ARG A 102 20.06 -22.42 31.03
N ASP A 103 19.11 -22.03 30.20
CA ASP A 103 17.82 -22.72 30.18
C ASP A 103 17.97 -24.17 29.71
N ASP A 104 17.17 -25.05 30.30
CA ASP A 104 16.91 -26.37 29.72
C ASP A 104 16.02 -26.21 28.46
N SER A 105 16.17 -27.16 27.52
CA SER A 105 15.30 -27.37 26.38
C SER A 105 13.80 -27.39 26.74
N ALA A 106 13.46 -27.77 27.98
CA ALA A 106 12.11 -27.81 28.52
C ALA A 106 11.59 -26.45 29.06
N ALA A 107 12.39 -25.38 29.05
CA ALA A 107 11.96 -24.09 29.58
C ALA A 107 10.71 -23.58 28.82
N PRO A 108 9.63 -23.21 29.53
CA PRO A 108 8.37 -22.91 28.89
C PRO A 108 8.49 -21.60 28.11
N LYS A 109 8.11 -21.61 26.83
CA LYS A 109 8.15 -20.43 25.96
C LYS A 109 6.86 -19.63 26.07
N VAL A 110 6.93 -18.30 25.91
CA VAL A 110 5.72 -17.46 25.85
C VAL A 110 4.93 -17.80 24.59
N THR A 111 3.65 -18.14 24.76
CA THR A 111 2.72 -18.50 23.68
C THR A 111 1.73 -17.40 23.35
N LYS A 112 1.40 -16.53 24.32
CA LYS A 112 0.40 -15.46 24.14
C LYS A 112 0.66 -14.28 25.06
N LEU A 113 0.35 -13.07 24.58
CA LEU A 113 0.15 -11.89 25.42
C LEU A 113 -1.34 -11.56 25.49
N THR A 114 -1.81 -11.31 26.70
CA THR A 114 -3.12 -10.71 26.96
C THR A 114 -2.88 -9.27 27.42
N VAL A 115 -3.30 -8.32 26.60
CA VAL A 115 -3.16 -6.88 26.86
C VAL A 115 -4.53 -6.30 27.17
N THR A 116 -4.62 -5.39 28.13
CA THR A 116 -5.89 -4.74 28.49
C THR A 116 -5.67 -3.26 28.82
N PRO A 117 -6.39 -2.32 28.18
CA PRO A 117 -7.29 -2.52 27.04
C PRO A 117 -6.52 -2.80 25.73
N THR A 118 -7.16 -3.44 24.75
CA THR A 118 -6.68 -3.49 23.35
C THR A 118 -7.32 -2.41 22.48
N GLU A 119 -8.51 -1.93 22.86
CA GLU A 119 -9.23 -0.83 22.25
C GLU A 119 -9.95 -0.04 23.34
N LEU A 120 -9.80 1.29 23.37
CA LEU A 120 -10.51 2.14 24.31
C LEU A 120 -10.74 3.54 23.74
N VAL A 121 -11.95 4.07 23.91
CA VAL A 121 -12.29 5.46 23.64
C VAL A 121 -12.28 6.22 24.97
N LEU A 122 -11.58 7.34 25.00
CA LEU A 122 -11.46 8.23 26.16
C LEU A 122 -11.97 9.61 25.79
N ASP A 123 -13.05 10.01 26.45
CA ASP A 123 -13.58 11.36 26.35
C ASP A 123 -12.87 12.28 27.36
N GLU A 124 -12.54 13.49 26.92
CA GLU A 124 -12.09 14.55 27.84
C GLU A 124 -13.10 14.74 28.99
N PRO A 125 -12.66 14.82 30.27
CA PRO A 125 -11.31 15.17 30.75
C PRO A 125 -10.30 14.01 30.83
N GLN A 126 -10.66 12.77 30.48
CA GLN A 126 -9.72 11.66 30.56
C GLN A 126 -8.57 11.84 29.54
N ASP A 127 -7.33 11.90 30.04
CA ASP A 127 -6.13 12.12 29.24
C ASP A 127 -5.09 10.99 29.40
N LYS A 128 -5.38 9.99 30.24
CA LYS A 128 -4.47 8.90 30.59
C LYS A 128 -5.18 7.56 30.68
N VAL A 129 -4.45 6.49 30.38
CA VAL A 129 -4.90 5.11 30.55
C VAL A 129 -3.74 4.20 30.89
N GLN A 130 -3.96 3.25 31.80
CA GLN A 130 -2.98 2.21 32.12
C GLN A 130 -3.19 1.00 31.19
N ILE A 131 -2.13 0.58 30.51
CA ILE A 131 -2.10 -0.70 29.79
C ILE A 131 -1.55 -1.76 30.74
N SER A 132 -2.27 -2.87 30.88
CA SER A 132 -1.87 -4.04 31.68
C SER A 132 -1.51 -5.21 30.76
N VAL A 133 -0.50 -5.99 31.10
CA VAL A 133 0.02 -7.05 30.24
C VAL A 133 0.28 -8.33 31.01
N LYS A 134 -0.33 -9.42 30.55
CA LYS A 134 -0.11 -10.77 31.08
C LYS A 134 0.46 -11.69 30.00
N ALA A 135 1.56 -12.37 30.28
CA ALA A 135 2.12 -13.40 29.41
C ALA A 135 1.64 -14.78 29.82
N THR A 136 1.20 -15.58 28.86
CA THR A 136 0.91 -17.01 29.00
C THR A 136 2.06 -17.82 28.41
N PHE A 137 2.51 -18.84 29.15
CA PHE A 137 3.61 -19.71 28.76
C PHE A 137 3.09 -21.09 28.30
N ALA A 138 3.94 -21.86 27.62
CA ALA A 138 3.60 -23.16 27.04
C ALA A 138 3.17 -24.22 28.07
N ASP A 139 3.60 -24.07 29.32
CA ASP A 139 3.18 -24.90 30.46
C ASP A 139 1.84 -24.46 31.08
N GLY A 140 1.17 -23.46 30.48
CA GLY A 140 -0.08 -22.89 30.97
C GLY A 140 0.09 -21.83 32.06
N THR A 141 1.30 -21.62 32.59
CA THR A 141 1.53 -20.59 33.61
C THR A 141 1.30 -19.19 33.04
N GLN A 142 0.83 -18.27 33.89
CA GLN A 142 0.62 -16.88 33.52
C GLN A 142 1.38 -15.94 34.46
N ARG A 143 1.97 -14.87 33.92
CA ARG A 143 2.70 -13.86 34.70
C ARG A 143 2.26 -12.47 34.30
N ASP A 144 2.03 -11.62 35.30
CA ASP A 144 1.96 -10.18 35.06
C ASP A 144 3.34 -9.68 34.66
N ILE A 145 3.42 -9.10 33.47
CA ILE A 145 4.65 -8.58 32.90
C ILE A 145 4.47 -7.11 32.50
N THR A 146 3.50 -6.40 33.08
CA THR A 146 3.18 -5.00 32.78
C THR A 146 4.43 -4.10 32.85
N ASP A 147 5.24 -4.22 33.90
CA ASP A 147 6.48 -3.43 34.05
C ASP A 147 7.65 -3.95 33.21
N ARG A 148 7.52 -5.15 32.63
CA ARG A 148 8.56 -5.84 31.84
C ARG A 148 8.31 -5.75 30.34
N ALA A 149 7.07 -5.51 29.92
CA ALA A 149 6.69 -5.28 28.54
C ALA A 149 7.31 -4.00 28.00
N ILE A 150 7.50 -3.93 26.69
CA ILE A 150 7.98 -2.74 25.99
C ILE A 150 6.77 -2.09 25.33
N TYR A 151 6.65 -0.78 25.47
CA TYR A 151 5.57 0.02 24.91
C TYR A 151 6.16 1.00 23.90
N GLU A 152 5.75 0.91 22.64
CA GLU A 152 6.24 1.75 21.54
C GLU A 152 5.05 2.48 20.91
N PRO A 153 4.95 3.82 20.99
CA PRO A 153 3.98 4.57 20.20
C PRO A 153 4.15 4.28 18.71
N LEU A 154 3.06 3.99 18.01
CA LEU A 154 3.07 3.76 16.56
C LEU A 154 3.11 5.08 15.77
N GLN A 155 2.57 6.15 16.34
CA GLN A 155 2.63 7.50 15.78
C GLN A 155 3.36 8.44 16.75
N ASN A 156 4.31 9.19 16.22
CA ASN A 156 5.07 10.16 17.01
C ASN A 156 4.20 11.36 17.40
N GLY A 157 4.32 11.83 18.63
CA GLY A 157 3.72 13.09 19.09
C GLY A 157 2.24 13.05 19.50
N LEU A 158 1.54 11.91 19.33
CA LEU A 158 0.15 11.79 19.80
C LEU A 158 0.05 11.39 21.27
N VAL A 159 0.95 10.52 21.73
CA VAL A 159 1.00 10.01 23.12
C VAL A 159 2.42 9.90 23.63
N GLU A 160 2.55 9.97 24.95
CA GLU A 160 3.72 9.55 25.70
C GLU A 160 3.36 8.26 26.47
N VAL A 161 4.27 7.28 26.49
CA VAL A 161 4.04 6.03 27.23
C VAL A 161 5.18 5.79 28.21
N SER A 162 4.84 5.66 29.48
CA SER A 162 5.79 5.38 30.56
C SER A 162 6.33 3.94 30.49
N ARG A 163 7.39 3.68 31.25
CA ARG A 163 7.97 2.33 31.36
C ARG A 163 7.03 1.29 31.97
N SER A 164 6.04 1.70 32.76
CA SER A 164 5.05 0.81 33.37
C SER A 164 3.76 0.68 32.55
N GLY A 165 3.69 1.27 31.34
CA GLY A 165 2.51 1.15 30.48
C GLY A 165 1.42 2.20 30.70
N LEU A 166 1.67 3.21 31.55
CA LEU A 166 0.79 4.39 31.61
C LEU A 166 0.96 5.23 30.35
N VAL A 167 -0.11 5.33 29.56
CA VAL A 167 -0.21 6.18 28.37
C VAL A 167 -0.80 7.52 28.77
N LYS A 168 -0.19 8.62 28.29
CA LYS A 168 -0.69 9.99 28.44
C LYS A 168 -0.87 10.61 27.06
N ARG A 169 -2.02 11.21 26.82
CA ARG A 169 -2.33 11.98 25.62
C ARG A 169 -1.47 13.25 25.54
N LEU A 170 -0.94 13.50 24.34
CA LEU A 170 -0.37 14.78 23.95
C LEU A 170 -1.29 15.53 23.00
N GLN A 171 -1.94 14.82 22.06
CA GLN A 171 -2.89 15.38 21.09
C GLN A 171 -4.13 14.49 20.96
N PHE A 172 -5.26 15.07 20.55
CA PHE A 172 -6.47 14.29 20.24
C PHE A 172 -6.28 13.48 18.96
N GLY A 173 -7.05 12.39 18.82
CA GLY A 173 -6.97 11.48 17.70
C GLY A 173 -6.87 10.03 18.14
N GLU A 174 -6.29 9.20 17.28
CA GLU A 174 -6.35 7.74 17.39
C GLU A 174 -4.95 7.10 17.49
N PRO A 175 -4.19 7.37 18.56
CA PRO A 175 -2.87 6.79 18.74
C PRO A 175 -2.91 5.26 18.90
N GLY A 176 -1.98 4.60 18.23
CA GLY A 176 -1.63 3.21 18.47
C GLY A 176 -0.43 3.08 19.40
N VAL A 177 -0.44 2.08 20.27
CA VAL A 177 0.70 1.69 21.10
C VAL A 177 0.98 0.21 20.86
N LEU A 178 2.17 -0.12 20.38
CA LEU A 178 2.62 -1.50 20.27
C LEU A 178 3.13 -1.98 21.64
N VAL A 179 2.52 -3.05 22.14
CA VAL A 179 2.98 -3.75 23.33
C VAL A 179 3.76 -4.97 22.91
N ARG A 180 5.01 -5.10 23.38
CA ARG A 180 5.90 -6.21 23.02
C ARG A 180 6.48 -6.89 24.25
N TYR A 181 6.58 -8.21 24.18
CA TYR A 181 7.35 -9.02 25.14
C TYR A 181 7.90 -10.23 24.40
N LEU A 182 9.25 -10.34 24.36
CA LEU A 182 9.95 -11.32 23.53
C LEU A 182 9.48 -11.22 22.05
N ASN A 183 9.08 -12.35 21.46
CA ASN A 183 8.62 -12.47 20.08
C ASN A 183 7.11 -12.22 19.92
N GLN A 184 6.40 -11.88 20.99
CA GLN A 184 4.98 -11.57 20.95
C GLN A 184 4.76 -10.07 20.91
N SER A 185 3.79 -9.64 20.09
CA SER A 185 3.41 -8.23 19.99
C SER A 185 1.90 -8.09 19.84
N VAL A 186 1.33 -7.08 20.49
CA VAL A 186 -0.10 -6.77 20.46
C VAL A 186 -0.27 -5.26 20.30
N PRO A 187 -0.93 -4.78 19.22
CA PRO A 187 -1.25 -3.37 19.08
C PRO A 187 -2.42 -3.00 20.01
N VAL A 188 -2.31 -1.87 20.69
CA VAL A 188 -3.38 -1.22 21.45
C VAL A 188 -3.83 0.01 20.69
N ARG A 189 -5.14 0.15 20.47
CA ARG A 189 -5.74 1.29 19.78
C ARG A 189 -6.47 2.16 20.81
N LEU A 190 -6.02 3.39 20.97
CA LEU A 190 -6.65 4.35 21.86
C LEU A 190 -7.26 5.45 21.02
N THR A 191 -8.43 5.92 21.40
CA THR A 191 -9.09 7.06 20.76
C THR A 191 -9.33 8.12 21.81
N PHE A 192 -8.69 9.27 21.67
CA PHE A 192 -8.92 10.40 22.55
C PHE A 192 -9.78 11.44 21.85
N VAL A 193 -10.96 11.69 22.42
CA VAL A 193 -11.99 12.56 21.84
C VAL A 193 -12.09 13.85 22.65
N LYS A 194 -12.02 14.99 21.96
CA LYS A 194 -12.16 16.32 22.57
C LYS A 194 -13.58 16.55 23.08
N ALA A 195 -13.73 17.19 24.25
CA ALA A 195 -15.03 17.65 24.72
C ALA A 195 -15.69 18.57 23.69
N ASN A 196 -16.89 18.24 23.23
CA ASN A 196 -17.70 19.14 22.43
C ASN A 196 -19.18 19.01 22.83
N PRO A 197 -19.61 19.70 23.91
CA PRO A 197 -21.00 19.65 24.36
C PRO A 197 -22.02 20.19 23.33
N ALA A 198 -21.56 21.03 22.40
CA ALA A 198 -22.38 21.56 21.32
C ALA A 198 -22.51 20.61 20.12
N PHE A 199 -21.80 19.48 20.12
CA PHE A 199 -21.86 18.54 19.00
C PHE A 199 -23.25 17.90 18.88
N VAL A 200 -23.89 18.12 17.73
CA VAL A 200 -25.13 17.46 17.35
C VAL A 200 -24.86 16.59 16.12
N TRP A 201 -25.10 15.28 16.28
CA TRP A 201 -24.97 14.33 15.19
C TRP A 201 -26.03 14.56 14.11
N SER A 202 -25.61 14.74 12.86
CA SER A 202 -26.48 15.08 11.72
C SER A 202 -27.38 13.93 11.27
N LYS A 203 -27.15 12.69 11.75
CA LYS A 203 -27.92 11.47 11.39
C LYS A 203 -28.02 11.27 9.87
N PRO A 204 -26.89 11.21 9.14
CA PRO A 204 -26.89 10.98 7.70
C PRO A 204 -27.52 9.62 7.36
N ARG A 205 -28.20 9.56 6.20
CA ARG A 205 -28.75 8.31 5.65
C ARG A 205 -27.60 7.33 5.38
N ARG A 206 -27.84 6.04 5.66
CA ARG A 206 -26.92 4.93 5.38
C ARG A 206 -27.47 4.12 4.21
N ASP A 207 -26.68 3.91 3.17
CA ASP A 207 -27.08 3.16 1.97
C ASP A 207 -26.63 1.69 2.05
N ASN A 208 -25.52 1.39 2.74
CA ASN A 208 -25.07 0.02 2.98
C ASN A 208 -24.22 -0.12 4.27
N TYR A 209 -23.56 -1.27 4.45
CA TYR A 209 -22.74 -1.57 5.63
C TYR A 209 -21.52 -0.66 5.76
N ILE A 210 -20.97 -0.15 4.64
CA ILE A 210 -19.82 0.77 4.65
C ILE A 210 -20.18 2.03 5.43
N ASP A 211 -21.33 2.62 5.11
CA ASP A 211 -21.83 3.82 5.80
C ASP A 211 -22.09 3.57 7.27
N SER A 212 -22.50 2.35 7.62
CA SER A 212 -22.72 1.98 9.02
C SER A 212 -21.41 2.03 9.81
N HIS A 213 -20.35 1.41 9.30
CA HIS A 213 -19.04 1.43 9.97
C HIS A 213 -18.44 2.82 10.05
N VAL A 214 -18.40 3.54 8.92
CA VAL A 214 -17.80 4.88 8.85
C VAL A 214 -18.57 5.85 9.74
N PHE A 215 -19.90 5.92 9.61
CA PHE A 215 -20.67 6.91 10.36
C PHE A 215 -20.78 6.58 11.85
N ASN A 216 -20.72 5.31 12.25
CA ASN A 216 -20.60 4.96 13.67
C ASN A 216 -19.28 5.48 14.25
N LYS A 217 -18.17 5.34 13.52
CA LYS A 217 -16.88 5.86 13.96
C LYS A 217 -16.86 7.39 14.01
N LEU A 218 -17.34 8.06 12.97
CA LEU A 218 -17.44 9.53 12.94
C LEU A 218 -18.28 10.08 14.11
N LYS A 219 -19.39 9.41 14.44
CA LYS A 219 -20.21 9.77 15.59
C LYS A 219 -19.42 9.67 16.91
N THR A 220 -18.64 8.61 17.11
CA THR A 220 -17.74 8.46 18.27
C THR A 220 -16.71 9.58 18.33
N LEU A 221 -16.16 9.98 17.19
CA LEU A 221 -15.17 11.05 17.08
C LEU A 221 -15.77 12.46 17.10
N ARG A 222 -17.10 12.58 17.21
CA ARG A 222 -17.83 13.86 17.20
C ARG A 222 -17.59 14.68 15.94
N MET A 223 -17.55 13.99 14.80
CA MET A 223 -17.44 14.57 13.47
C MET A 223 -18.69 14.26 12.66
N ASN A 224 -19.29 15.26 12.02
CA ASN A 224 -20.34 15.06 11.02
C ASN A 224 -19.70 14.83 9.65
N PRO A 225 -20.16 13.87 8.84
CA PRO A 225 -19.70 13.76 7.47
C PRO A 225 -20.15 14.99 6.66
N SER A 226 -19.40 15.29 5.60
CA SER A 226 -19.79 16.32 4.63
C SER A 226 -21.10 15.97 3.92
N ALA A 227 -21.66 16.94 3.20
CA ALA A 227 -22.83 16.68 2.37
C ALA A 227 -22.51 15.64 1.29
N VAL A 228 -23.54 15.06 0.67
CA VAL A 228 -23.35 14.26 -0.55
C VAL A 228 -23.04 15.18 -1.71
N CYS A 229 -22.08 14.79 -2.55
CA CYS A 229 -21.68 15.54 -3.71
C CYS A 229 -22.80 15.69 -4.75
N SER A 230 -22.72 16.75 -5.54
CA SER A 230 -23.64 16.98 -6.66
C SER A 230 -23.49 15.92 -7.77
N ASP A 231 -24.41 15.92 -8.73
CA ASP A 231 -24.39 14.93 -9.81
C ASP A 231 -23.22 15.12 -10.78
N GLU A 232 -22.81 16.38 -11.01
CA GLU A 232 -21.64 16.73 -11.82
C GLU A 232 -20.35 16.20 -11.20
N VAL A 233 -20.22 16.33 -9.87
CA VAL A 233 -19.09 15.77 -9.13
C VAL A 233 -19.13 14.25 -9.17
N PHE A 234 -20.30 13.64 -8.93
CA PHE A 234 -20.44 12.18 -8.93
C PHE A 234 -20.08 11.56 -10.29
N ILE A 235 -20.63 12.07 -11.40
CA ILE A 235 -20.35 11.49 -12.73
C ILE A 235 -18.88 11.66 -13.10
N ARG A 236 -18.29 12.82 -12.81
CA ARG A 236 -16.87 13.07 -13.06
C ARG A 236 -16.00 12.09 -12.27
N ARG A 237 -16.26 11.94 -10.97
CA ARG A 237 -15.55 11.04 -10.07
C ARG A 237 -15.67 9.58 -10.52
N ALA A 238 -16.89 9.12 -10.82
CA ALA A 238 -17.15 7.76 -11.27
C ALA A 238 -16.43 7.42 -12.58
N TRP A 239 -16.40 8.35 -13.53
CA TRP A 239 -15.66 8.17 -14.80
C TRP A 239 -14.15 8.14 -14.61
N LEU A 240 -13.61 9.01 -13.76
CA LEU A 240 -12.17 9.02 -13.46
C LEU A 240 -11.74 7.73 -12.73
N ASP A 241 -12.54 7.27 -11.78
CA ASP A 241 -12.24 6.08 -10.97
C ASP A 241 -12.47 4.76 -11.73
N LEU A 242 -13.47 4.68 -12.60
CA LEU A 242 -13.77 3.46 -13.34
C LEU A 242 -13.10 3.41 -14.70
N CYS A 243 -13.05 4.52 -15.45
CA CYS A 243 -12.62 4.57 -16.84
C CYS A 243 -11.31 5.33 -17.06
N GLY A 244 -10.74 5.94 -16.02
CA GLY A 244 -9.44 6.61 -16.12
C GLY A 244 -9.45 7.90 -16.94
N MET A 245 -10.61 8.53 -17.15
CA MET A 245 -10.73 9.78 -17.90
C MET A 245 -12.06 10.47 -17.57
N ILE A 246 -12.19 11.75 -17.88
CA ILE A 246 -13.44 12.51 -17.68
C ILE A 246 -14.54 12.08 -18.68
N PRO A 247 -15.83 12.22 -18.35
CA PRO A 247 -16.92 11.82 -19.23
C PRO A 247 -17.01 12.68 -20.50
N PRO A 248 -17.57 12.12 -21.59
CA PRO A 248 -18.10 12.92 -22.69
C PRO A 248 -19.12 13.95 -22.20
N ALA A 249 -19.06 15.17 -22.75
CA ALA A 249 -19.89 16.30 -22.33
C ALA A 249 -21.40 16.03 -22.45
N ASP A 250 -21.82 15.28 -23.47
CA ASP A 250 -23.19 14.86 -23.71
C ASP A 250 -23.67 13.82 -22.69
N GLU A 251 -22.82 12.83 -22.37
CA GLU A 251 -23.12 11.86 -21.30
C GLU A 251 -23.25 12.56 -19.93
N ALA A 252 -22.40 13.56 -19.66
CA ALA A 252 -22.45 14.34 -18.43
C ALA A 252 -23.77 15.13 -18.27
N ARG A 253 -24.15 15.88 -19.31
CA ARG A 253 -25.43 16.61 -19.35
C ARG A 253 -26.65 15.70 -19.25
N ALA A 254 -26.62 14.54 -19.93
CA ALA A 254 -27.70 13.59 -19.88
C ALA A 254 -27.89 13.01 -18.47
N PHE A 255 -26.80 12.79 -17.73
CA PHE A 255 -26.85 12.29 -16.36
C PHE A 255 -27.34 13.34 -15.36
N GLU A 256 -26.92 14.60 -15.51
CA GLU A 256 -27.43 15.71 -14.72
C GLU A 256 -28.95 15.84 -14.90
N ALA A 257 -29.43 15.79 -16.15
CA ALA A 257 -30.85 15.87 -16.48
C ALA A 257 -31.67 14.60 -16.10
N ASP A 258 -31.02 13.48 -15.81
CA ASP A 258 -31.70 12.24 -15.41
C ASP A 258 -32.32 12.40 -14.01
N THR A 259 -33.61 12.10 -13.89
CA THR A 259 -34.38 12.19 -12.63
C THR A 259 -34.66 10.84 -11.97
N HIS A 260 -34.18 9.74 -12.57
CA HIS A 260 -34.35 8.40 -11.99
C HIS A 260 -33.65 8.30 -10.63
N ARG A 261 -34.33 7.71 -9.63
CA ARG A 261 -33.80 7.57 -8.26
C ARG A 261 -32.55 6.69 -8.17
N ASP A 262 -32.37 5.78 -9.13
CA ASP A 262 -31.27 4.83 -9.22
C ASP A 262 -30.22 5.23 -10.28
N LYS A 263 -30.26 6.45 -10.81
CA LYS A 263 -29.36 6.89 -11.88
C LYS A 263 -27.87 6.67 -11.60
N ARG A 264 -27.44 6.87 -10.34
CA ARG A 264 -26.05 6.61 -9.90
C ARG A 264 -25.67 5.13 -10.03
N ALA A 265 -26.57 4.23 -9.64
CA ALA A 265 -26.39 2.80 -9.76
C ALA A 265 -26.33 2.35 -11.22
N ARG A 266 -27.23 2.88 -12.06
CA ARG A 266 -27.26 2.63 -13.51
C ARG A 266 -26.01 3.14 -14.22
N LEU A 267 -25.50 4.31 -13.82
CA LEU A 267 -24.24 4.86 -14.33
C LEU A 267 -23.07 3.91 -14.01
N ILE A 268 -22.93 3.49 -12.75
CA ILE A 268 -21.86 2.58 -12.32
C ILE A 268 -21.88 1.29 -13.16
N ASP A 269 -23.05 0.66 -13.30
CA ASP A 269 -23.19 -0.59 -14.08
C ASP A 269 -22.79 -0.39 -15.54
N ARG A 270 -23.22 0.73 -16.14
CA ARG A 270 -22.87 1.08 -17.52
C ARG A 270 -21.37 1.27 -17.69
N LEU A 271 -20.70 1.94 -16.75
CA LEU A 271 -19.27 2.22 -16.85
C LEU A 271 -18.42 0.96 -16.72
N MET A 272 -18.79 0.02 -15.85
CA MET A 272 -18.00 -1.20 -15.66
C MET A 272 -17.94 -2.09 -16.90
N VAL A 273 -18.95 -2.06 -17.78
CA VAL A 273 -18.94 -2.86 -19.03
C VAL A 273 -18.26 -2.16 -20.20
N ARG A 274 -17.72 -0.97 -20.01
CA ARG A 274 -17.03 -0.22 -21.06
C ARG A 274 -15.61 -0.74 -21.33
N PRO A 275 -15.11 -0.59 -22.57
CA PRO A 275 -13.70 -0.86 -22.86
C PRO A 275 -12.73 -0.01 -22.03
N GLU A 276 -13.07 1.24 -21.76
CA GLU A 276 -12.24 2.16 -20.96
C GLU A 276 -12.06 1.67 -19.52
N PHE A 277 -13.06 0.96 -18.96
CA PHE A 277 -12.93 0.31 -17.66
C PHE A 277 -11.86 -0.80 -17.69
N ALA A 278 -11.90 -1.65 -18.72
CA ALA A 278 -10.91 -2.70 -18.87
C ALA A 278 -9.50 -2.11 -19.07
N ASP A 279 -9.35 -1.09 -19.91
CA ASP A 279 -8.05 -0.43 -20.16
C ASP A 279 -7.47 0.14 -18.86
N TYR A 280 -8.27 0.91 -18.11
CA TYR A 280 -7.79 1.58 -16.90
C TYR A 280 -7.45 0.61 -15.76
N TRP A 281 -8.27 -0.42 -15.54
CA TRP A 281 -7.99 -1.40 -14.49
C TRP A 281 -6.89 -2.38 -14.87
N THR A 282 -6.67 -2.64 -16.17
CA THR A 282 -5.45 -3.31 -16.63
C THR A 282 -4.22 -2.49 -16.29
N LEU A 283 -4.21 -1.19 -16.58
CA LEU A 283 -3.10 -0.31 -16.22
C LEU A 283 -2.73 -0.42 -14.73
N LYS A 284 -3.73 -0.42 -13.83
CA LYS A 284 -3.49 -0.57 -12.38
C LYS A 284 -2.82 -1.90 -12.02
N TRP A 285 -3.28 -3.01 -12.60
CA TRP A 285 -2.67 -4.31 -12.37
C TRP A 285 -1.29 -4.42 -13.01
N SER A 286 -1.10 -3.86 -14.21
CA SER A 286 0.18 -3.82 -14.90
C SER A 286 1.26 -3.11 -14.11
N ASP A 287 0.90 -2.04 -13.37
CA ASP A 287 1.84 -1.29 -12.53
C ASP A 287 2.43 -2.17 -11.42
N VAL A 288 1.62 -2.96 -10.71
CA VAL A 288 2.10 -3.81 -9.59
C VAL A 288 2.62 -5.18 -10.03
N LEU A 289 2.26 -5.63 -11.24
CA LEU A 289 2.72 -6.89 -11.84
C LEU A 289 3.98 -6.73 -12.70
N LYS A 290 4.58 -5.53 -12.71
CA LYS A 290 5.83 -5.23 -13.43
C LYS A 290 5.75 -5.54 -14.93
N VAL A 291 4.66 -5.11 -15.56
CA VAL A 291 4.47 -5.28 -17.02
C VAL A 291 5.31 -4.23 -17.76
N GLU A 292 6.58 -4.58 -18.02
CA GLU A 292 7.57 -3.68 -18.63
C GLU A 292 8.57 -4.43 -19.55
N SER A 293 9.16 -3.72 -20.51
CA SER A 293 9.85 -4.33 -21.66
C SER A 293 11.29 -4.79 -21.39
N ARG A 294 11.94 -4.33 -20.31
CA ARG A 294 13.32 -4.71 -19.98
C ARG A 294 13.41 -6.19 -19.59
N THR A 295 12.48 -6.67 -18.78
CA THR A 295 12.44 -8.07 -18.35
C THR A 295 11.57 -8.94 -19.24
N LEU A 296 10.46 -8.40 -19.77
CA LEU A 296 9.45 -9.14 -20.52
C LEU A 296 9.58 -9.08 -22.04
N ASP A 297 10.43 -8.19 -22.59
CA ASP A 297 10.41 -7.78 -24.01
C ASP A 297 9.05 -7.24 -24.50
N LYS A 298 9.00 -6.76 -25.74
CA LYS A 298 7.78 -6.16 -26.30
C LYS A 298 6.64 -7.17 -26.46
N THR A 299 6.97 -8.41 -26.82
CA THR A 299 5.98 -9.47 -27.05
C THR A 299 5.42 -9.99 -25.73
N GLY A 300 6.28 -10.22 -24.74
CA GLY A 300 5.84 -10.64 -23.39
C GLY A 300 5.03 -9.55 -22.69
N VAL A 301 5.41 -8.27 -22.84
CA VAL A 301 4.59 -7.13 -22.37
C VAL A 301 3.19 -7.17 -22.98
N GLN A 302 3.09 -7.29 -24.31
CA GLN A 302 1.80 -7.29 -24.99
C GLN A 302 0.95 -8.49 -24.56
N ALA A 303 1.52 -9.70 -24.57
CA ALA A 303 0.83 -10.92 -24.20
C ALA A 303 0.29 -10.87 -22.77
N PHE A 304 1.12 -10.43 -21.80
CA PHE A 304 0.71 -10.38 -20.40
C PHE A 304 -0.32 -9.28 -20.15
N HIS A 305 -0.14 -8.11 -20.76
CA HIS A 305 -1.11 -7.02 -20.72
C HIS A 305 -2.48 -7.47 -21.26
N ASP A 306 -2.52 -8.13 -22.41
CA ASP A 306 -3.76 -8.56 -23.05
C ASP A 306 -4.46 -9.65 -22.24
N TRP A 307 -3.70 -10.54 -21.59
CA TRP A 307 -4.26 -11.53 -20.66
C TRP A 307 -4.90 -10.88 -19.43
N ILE A 308 -4.25 -9.87 -18.83
CA ILE A 308 -4.82 -9.10 -17.72
C ILE A 308 -6.10 -8.42 -18.19
N ARG A 309 -6.04 -7.74 -19.34
CA ARG A 309 -7.18 -7.02 -19.93
C ARG A 309 -8.36 -7.91 -20.25
N ASP A 310 -8.13 -9.09 -20.81
CA ASP A 310 -9.17 -10.08 -21.05
C ASP A 310 -9.82 -10.52 -19.74
N GLY A 311 -9.02 -10.80 -18.70
CA GLY A 311 -9.51 -11.13 -17.36
C GLY A 311 -10.44 -10.06 -16.78
N ILE A 312 -10.05 -8.79 -16.85
CA ILE A 312 -10.88 -7.67 -16.38
C ILE A 312 -12.15 -7.51 -17.25
N THR A 313 -12.01 -7.64 -18.57
CA THR A 313 -13.13 -7.52 -19.51
C THR A 313 -14.19 -8.59 -19.24
N ARG A 314 -13.78 -9.84 -19.01
CA ARG A 314 -14.66 -10.98 -18.73
C ARG A 314 -15.11 -11.07 -17.27
N ASN A 315 -14.69 -10.13 -16.42
CA ASN A 315 -14.93 -10.15 -14.98
C ASN A 315 -14.46 -11.47 -14.32
N ARG A 316 -13.29 -11.96 -14.71
CA ARG A 316 -12.74 -13.17 -14.10
C ARG A 316 -12.51 -12.94 -12.60
N PRO A 317 -12.92 -13.86 -11.72
CA PRO A 317 -12.65 -13.75 -10.29
C PRO A 317 -11.16 -13.50 -9.99
N ILE A 318 -10.88 -12.55 -9.10
CA ILE A 318 -9.49 -12.16 -8.80
C ILE A 318 -8.69 -13.33 -8.20
N ASN A 319 -9.32 -14.17 -7.38
CA ASN A 319 -8.69 -15.37 -6.84
C ASN A 319 -8.27 -16.36 -7.94
N GLU A 320 -9.05 -16.50 -9.01
CA GLU A 320 -8.72 -17.35 -10.14
C GLU A 320 -7.62 -16.77 -11.02
N MET A 321 -7.60 -15.46 -11.24
CA MET A 321 -6.50 -14.79 -11.94
C MET A 321 -5.17 -15.01 -11.19
N VAL A 322 -5.16 -14.79 -9.88
CA VAL A 322 -3.98 -15.00 -9.04
C VAL A 322 -3.57 -16.47 -9.02
N ARG A 323 -4.53 -17.39 -8.91
CA ARG A 323 -4.26 -18.83 -8.95
C ARG A 323 -3.63 -19.24 -10.27
N ALA A 324 -4.13 -18.73 -11.40
CA ALA A 324 -3.56 -19.00 -12.72
C ALA A 324 -2.12 -18.51 -12.84
N MET A 325 -1.82 -17.28 -12.40
CA MET A 325 -0.44 -16.75 -12.41
C MET A 325 0.51 -17.63 -11.60
N LEU A 326 0.14 -17.98 -10.36
CA LEU A 326 0.99 -18.76 -9.46
C LEU A 326 1.10 -20.24 -9.89
N ALA A 327 0.06 -20.84 -10.46
CA ALA A 327 0.13 -22.23 -10.92
C ALA A 327 0.71 -22.38 -12.34
N SER A 328 1.04 -21.27 -13.02
CA SER A 328 1.39 -21.29 -14.45
C SER A 328 2.71 -22.00 -14.78
N ARG A 329 2.77 -22.61 -15.98
CA ARG A 329 3.96 -23.10 -16.70
C ARG A 329 3.70 -22.93 -18.19
N GLY A 330 4.76 -23.06 -18.99
CA GLY A 330 4.64 -22.98 -20.44
C GLY A 330 5.32 -21.75 -21.00
N SER A 331 4.99 -21.41 -22.24
CA SER A 331 5.54 -20.31 -22.99
C SER A 331 5.14 -18.96 -22.39
N THR A 332 6.09 -18.05 -22.29
CA THR A 332 5.84 -16.64 -21.93
C THR A 332 5.07 -15.87 -23.01
N TYR A 333 4.84 -16.45 -24.18
CA TYR A 333 4.02 -15.83 -25.23
C TYR A 333 2.65 -16.50 -25.38
N HIS A 334 2.55 -17.82 -25.19
CA HIS A 334 1.31 -18.57 -25.38
C HIS A 334 0.53 -18.84 -24.09
N GLU A 335 1.20 -18.87 -22.94
CA GLU A 335 0.61 -18.90 -21.59
C GLU A 335 1.01 -17.61 -20.84
N PRO A 336 0.39 -16.46 -21.16
CA PRO A 336 0.96 -15.15 -20.82
C PRO A 336 1.07 -14.88 -19.32
N GLU A 337 0.27 -15.54 -18.49
CA GLU A 337 0.36 -15.47 -17.03
C GLU A 337 1.72 -15.94 -16.47
N THR A 338 2.47 -16.73 -17.23
CA THR A 338 3.85 -17.14 -16.88
C THR A 338 4.82 -15.96 -16.85
N ASN A 339 4.47 -14.82 -17.46
CA ASN A 339 5.27 -13.60 -17.38
C ASN A 339 5.36 -13.04 -15.95
N PHE A 340 4.48 -13.44 -15.02
CA PHE A 340 4.67 -13.14 -13.59
C PHE A 340 6.03 -13.63 -13.08
N TYR A 341 6.44 -14.84 -13.51
CA TYR A 341 7.75 -15.37 -13.20
C TYR A 341 8.85 -14.66 -13.96
N ARG A 342 8.65 -14.37 -15.25
CA ARG A 342 9.64 -13.66 -16.06
C ARG A 342 9.95 -12.26 -15.51
N ALA A 343 8.95 -11.56 -14.98
CA ALA A 343 9.10 -10.25 -14.35
C ALA A 343 9.84 -10.31 -13.00
N ASN A 344 9.78 -11.46 -12.31
CA ASN A 344 10.38 -11.68 -10.99
C ASN A 344 11.39 -12.85 -11.08
N ARG A 345 12.65 -12.52 -11.37
CA ARG A 345 13.61 -13.48 -11.92
C ARG A 345 14.11 -14.46 -10.88
N THR A 346 14.32 -14.03 -9.65
CA THR A 346 14.83 -14.88 -8.57
C THR A 346 13.70 -15.47 -7.72
N PRO A 347 13.91 -16.62 -7.05
CA PRO A 347 12.94 -17.17 -6.09
C PRO A 347 12.53 -16.15 -5.02
N GLU A 348 13.48 -15.35 -4.55
CA GLU A 348 13.30 -14.27 -3.59
C GLU A 348 12.38 -13.15 -4.11
N GLU A 349 12.59 -12.70 -5.34
CA GLU A 349 11.74 -11.69 -5.99
C GLU A 349 10.32 -12.20 -6.18
N ARG A 350 10.14 -13.45 -6.61
CA ARG A 350 8.81 -14.07 -6.79
C ARG A 350 8.06 -14.18 -5.48
N ALA A 351 8.73 -14.67 -4.45
CA ALA A 351 8.17 -14.78 -3.11
C ALA A 351 7.76 -13.41 -2.55
N THR A 352 8.62 -12.40 -2.71
CA THR A 352 8.35 -11.05 -2.23
C THR A 352 7.19 -10.42 -3.00
N ALA A 353 7.17 -10.53 -4.33
CA ALA A 353 6.07 -10.02 -5.16
C ALA A 353 4.74 -10.71 -4.84
N ALA A 354 4.72 -12.04 -4.70
CA ALA A 354 3.51 -12.79 -4.36
C ALA A 354 2.96 -12.38 -2.98
N ALA A 355 3.84 -12.22 -1.97
CA ALA A 355 3.44 -11.79 -0.63
C ALA A 355 2.94 -10.33 -0.62
N GLN A 356 3.66 -9.42 -1.27
CA GLN A 356 3.33 -8.00 -1.24
C GLN A 356 2.08 -7.68 -2.07
N VAL A 357 2.00 -8.18 -3.30
CA VAL A 357 0.87 -7.88 -4.19
C VAL A 357 -0.39 -8.59 -3.72
N PHE A 358 -0.33 -9.87 -3.36
CA PHE A 358 -1.56 -10.65 -3.10
C PHE A 358 -1.95 -10.74 -1.62
N LEU A 359 -1.02 -10.56 -0.69
CA LEU A 359 -1.29 -10.62 0.75
C LEU A 359 -1.07 -9.28 1.46
N GLY A 360 -0.58 -8.25 0.76
CA GLY A 360 -0.19 -6.99 1.38
C GLY A 360 0.92 -7.17 2.41
N THR A 361 1.81 -8.13 2.22
CA THR A 361 2.84 -8.49 3.21
C THR A 361 4.23 -8.16 2.68
N ARG A 362 4.95 -7.26 3.37
CA ARG A 362 6.30 -6.82 3.01
C ARG A 362 7.34 -7.70 3.68
N LEU A 363 8.09 -8.45 2.88
CA LEU A 363 9.08 -9.42 3.36
C LEU A 363 10.53 -8.94 3.25
N GLN A 364 10.78 -7.80 2.60
CA GLN A 364 12.14 -7.35 2.26
C GLN A 364 13.05 -7.19 3.47
N CYS A 365 12.54 -6.67 4.60
CA CYS A 365 13.36 -6.57 5.81
C CYS A 365 13.75 -7.94 6.36
N ALA A 366 12.89 -8.95 6.17
CA ALA A 366 13.11 -10.33 6.62
C ALA A 366 14.28 -11.02 5.88
N GLN A 367 14.69 -10.51 4.71
CA GLN A 367 15.76 -11.09 3.91
C GLN A 367 17.10 -11.13 4.65
N CYS A 368 17.45 -10.05 5.37
CA CYS A 368 18.76 -9.92 6.02
C CYS A 368 18.72 -10.18 7.53
N HIS A 369 17.57 -9.96 8.17
CA HIS A 369 17.33 -10.19 9.59
C HIS A 369 15.82 -10.36 9.81
N ASN A 370 15.35 -10.88 10.94
CA ASN A 370 13.90 -10.95 11.19
C ASN A 370 13.25 -9.55 11.10
N HIS A 371 12.03 -9.49 10.58
CA HIS A 371 11.34 -8.23 10.33
C HIS A 371 11.19 -7.42 11.64
N PRO A 372 11.59 -6.13 11.67
CA PRO A 372 11.62 -5.37 12.92
C PRO A 372 10.23 -5.01 13.42
N PHE A 373 9.26 -4.84 12.52
CA PHE A 373 7.90 -4.38 12.82
C PHE A 373 6.81 -5.41 12.53
N ASP A 374 7.18 -6.65 12.21
CA ASP A 374 6.25 -7.70 11.83
C ASP A 374 6.76 -9.05 12.38
N ARG A 375 5.93 -10.09 12.33
CA ARG A 375 6.22 -11.41 12.87
C ARG A 375 7.17 -12.24 12.03
N TRP A 376 7.46 -11.82 10.79
CA TRP A 376 8.19 -12.63 9.82
C TRP A 376 9.66 -12.76 10.18
N THR A 377 10.13 -13.99 10.26
CA THR A 377 11.54 -14.29 10.48
C THR A 377 12.31 -14.40 9.17
N GLN A 378 13.64 -14.36 9.25
CA GLN A 378 14.50 -14.66 8.10
C GLN A 378 14.31 -16.10 7.61
N ASP A 379 14.02 -17.04 8.52
CA ASP A 379 13.70 -18.40 8.13
C ASP A 379 12.37 -18.47 7.37
N ASP A 380 11.34 -17.71 7.80
CA ASP A 380 10.08 -17.62 7.05
C ASP A 380 10.30 -17.04 5.66
N TYR A 381 11.17 -16.03 5.51
CA TYR A 381 11.54 -15.44 4.22
C TYR A 381 12.09 -16.51 3.27
N TYR A 382 13.17 -17.20 3.66
CA TYR A 382 13.82 -18.17 2.79
C TYR A 382 12.98 -19.44 2.61
N ASN A 383 12.24 -19.90 3.61
CA ASN A 383 11.34 -21.04 3.46
C ASN A 383 10.17 -20.73 2.51
N TRP A 384 9.66 -19.49 2.51
CA TRP A 384 8.67 -19.04 1.53
C TRP A 384 9.28 -18.89 0.13
N SER A 385 10.48 -18.32 0.01
CA SER A 385 11.21 -18.25 -1.26
C SER A 385 11.52 -19.63 -1.85
N ALA A 386 11.72 -20.65 -1.01
CA ALA A 386 11.95 -22.02 -1.46
C ALA A 386 10.76 -22.61 -2.25
N VAL A 387 9.53 -22.18 -1.98
CA VAL A 387 8.32 -22.57 -2.76
C VAL A 387 8.45 -22.19 -4.25
N PHE A 388 9.18 -21.11 -4.55
CA PHE A 388 9.40 -20.61 -5.91
C PHE A 388 10.76 -21.00 -6.49
N ALA A 389 11.57 -21.77 -5.75
CA ALA A 389 12.95 -22.07 -6.12
C ALA A 389 13.05 -22.99 -7.34
N GLN A 390 12.06 -23.86 -7.54
CA GLN A 390 12.06 -24.83 -8.62
C GLN A 390 11.73 -24.22 -9.99
N VAL A 391 11.28 -22.96 -10.07
CA VAL A 391 10.93 -22.32 -11.35
C VAL A 391 12.19 -21.96 -12.13
N ASP A 392 12.34 -22.59 -13.30
CA ASP A 392 13.45 -22.46 -14.24
C ASP A 392 12.94 -22.13 -15.66
N TYR A 393 13.85 -21.75 -16.56
CA TYR A 393 13.51 -21.32 -17.92
C TYR A 393 14.28 -22.09 -18.99
N LYS A 394 13.56 -22.54 -20.01
CA LYS A 394 14.16 -22.94 -21.29
C LYS A 394 14.02 -21.78 -22.28
N ILE A 395 15.13 -21.30 -22.80
CA ILE A 395 15.16 -20.22 -23.80
C ILE A 395 14.87 -20.80 -25.19
N ILE A 396 13.84 -20.29 -25.86
CA ILE A 396 13.48 -20.63 -27.24
C ILE A 396 13.83 -19.41 -28.11
N GLY A 397 14.94 -19.48 -28.85
CA GLY A 397 15.39 -18.43 -29.76
C GLY A 397 15.74 -17.11 -29.05
N ASN A 398 17.01 -16.93 -28.67
CA ASN A 398 17.48 -15.61 -28.20
C ASN A 398 17.96 -14.78 -29.40
N ILE A 399 17.33 -13.64 -29.65
CA ILE A 399 17.63 -12.80 -30.82
C ILE A 399 18.85 -11.88 -30.56
N LYS A 400 19.26 -11.68 -29.29
CA LYS A 400 20.47 -10.90 -28.94
C LYS A 400 21.62 -11.80 -28.45
N PRO A 401 22.84 -11.71 -29.02
CA PRO A 401 24.04 -12.20 -28.36
C PRO A 401 24.19 -11.51 -26.99
N ARG A 402 24.56 -12.27 -25.94
CA ARG A 402 24.84 -11.73 -24.61
C ARG A 402 25.91 -10.62 -24.70
N ASP A 403 25.51 -9.35 -24.67
CA ASP A 403 26.43 -8.28 -24.29
C ASP A 403 26.80 -8.51 -22.81
N LYS A 404 28.10 -8.51 -22.50
CA LYS A 404 28.62 -8.67 -21.14
C LYS A 404 28.11 -7.59 -20.17
N ASN A 405 27.58 -6.49 -20.68
CA ASN A 405 27.06 -5.36 -19.91
C ASN A 405 25.55 -5.40 -19.70
N ASP A 406 24.81 -6.35 -20.29
CA ASP A 406 23.35 -6.41 -20.21
C ASP A 406 22.89 -7.69 -19.51
N LYS A 407 23.01 -7.71 -18.19
CA LYS A 407 22.71 -8.92 -17.41
C LYS A 407 21.21 -9.22 -17.33
N HIS A 408 20.31 -8.31 -17.74
CA HIS A 408 18.87 -8.42 -17.49
C HIS A 408 17.96 -8.17 -18.71
N GLU A 409 18.44 -7.58 -19.81
CA GLU A 409 17.61 -7.42 -21.02
C GLU A 409 17.62 -8.71 -21.85
N PHE A 410 16.50 -9.44 -21.81
CA PHE A 410 16.29 -10.66 -22.60
C PHE A 410 15.21 -10.43 -23.65
N ASN A 411 15.49 -10.76 -24.91
CA ASN A 411 14.55 -10.65 -26.04
C ASN A 411 14.38 -12.03 -26.71
N GLY A 412 13.24 -12.65 -26.46
CA GLY A 412 12.94 -14.00 -26.94
C GLY A 412 11.87 -14.71 -26.12
N GLU A 413 11.43 -15.86 -26.62
CA GLU A 413 10.47 -16.69 -25.91
C GLU A 413 11.19 -17.51 -24.81
N GLN A 414 10.51 -17.69 -23.68
CA GLN A 414 10.95 -18.58 -22.61
C GLN A 414 9.84 -19.56 -22.26
N VAL A 415 10.20 -20.79 -21.98
CA VAL A 415 9.29 -21.80 -21.45
C VAL A 415 9.60 -21.98 -19.97
N VAL A 416 8.64 -21.61 -19.12
CA VAL A 416 8.67 -21.81 -17.67
C VAL A 416 8.38 -23.26 -17.34
N PHE A 417 9.25 -23.90 -16.56
CA PHE A 417 9.06 -25.26 -16.08
C PHE A 417 9.62 -25.43 -14.66
N LEU A 418 9.34 -26.59 -14.03
CA LEU A 418 9.85 -26.91 -12.70
C LEU A 418 11.07 -27.84 -12.77
N ASN A 419 12.15 -27.42 -12.11
CA ASN A 419 13.40 -28.15 -11.96
C ASN A 419 13.61 -28.48 -10.48
N ALA A 420 13.25 -29.71 -10.10
CA ALA A 420 13.34 -30.21 -8.72
C ALA A 420 14.76 -30.25 -8.12
N LYS A 421 15.80 -29.99 -8.91
CA LYS A 421 17.19 -29.89 -8.43
C LYS A 421 17.52 -28.52 -7.85
N LEU A 422 16.74 -27.49 -8.17
CA LEU A 422 16.96 -26.14 -7.69
C LEU A 422 16.43 -25.98 -6.27
N ASN A 423 17.19 -25.27 -5.45
CA ASN A 423 16.80 -24.81 -4.13
C ASN A 423 17.56 -23.51 -3.81
N ILE A 424 17.17 -22.82 -2.76
CA ILE A 424 17.89 -21.70 -2.18
C ILE A 424 18.48 -22.08 -0.83
N GLU A 425 19.57 -21.42 -0.46
CA GLU A 425 20.21 -21.58 0.83
C GLU A 425 19.81 -20.44 1.75
N ASN A 426 19.63 -20.74 3.04
CA ASN A 426 19.47 -19.71 4.05
C ASN A 426 20.87 -19.20 4.45
N PRO A 427 21.24 -17.95 4.14
CA PRO A 427 22.59 -17.44 4.39
C PRO A 427 22.95 -17.36 5.87
N ARG A 428 21.97 -17.43 6.78
CA ARG A 428 22.21 -17.46 8.22
C ARG A 428 22.69 -18.82 8.71
N THR A 429 22.16 -19.91 8.16
CA THR A 429 22.47 -21.28 8.61
C THR A 429 23.44 -22.01 7.67
N GLY A 430 23.48 -21.61 6.39
CA GLY A 430 24.17 -22.34 5.33
C GLY A 430 23.41 -23.59 4.85
N ASP A 431 22.24 -23.86 5.43
CA ASP A 431 21.41 -25.00 5.05
C ASP A 431 20.48 -24.64 3.88
N LYS A 432 20.10 -25.68 3.13
CA LYS A 432 19.01 -25.59 2.16
C LYS A 432 17.70 -25.19 2.86
N ALA A 433 17.04 -24.16 2.35
CA ALA A 433 15.73 -23.77 2.82
C ALA A 433 14.70 -24.87 2.54
N LYS A 434 13.69 -24.97 3.40
CA LYS A 434 12.59 -25.95 3.28
C LYS A 434 11.34 -25.20 2.86
N ALA A 435 10.72 -25.57 1.75
CA ALA A 435 9.49 -24.96 1.28
C ALA A 435 8.43 -24.94 2.39
N ARG A 436 7.94 -23.74 2.72
CA ARG A 436 6.88 -23.52 3.72
C ARG A 436 6.03 -22.32 3.35
N PHE A 437 4.75 -22.37 3.68
CA PHE A 437 3.85 -21.24 3.50
C PHE A 437 4.05 -20.18 4.60
N LEU A 438 3.72 -18.93 4.28
CA LEU A 438 3.87 -17.82 5.23
C LEU A 438 2.89 -17.98 6.39
N GLY A 439 3.43 -18.38 7.55
CA GLY A 439 2.65 -18.55 8.78
C GLY A 439 1.80 -19.82 8.81
N ALA A 440 2.05 -20.78 7.93
CA ALA A 440 1.39 -22.08 7.89
C ALA A 440 2.40 -23.18 7.50
N GLU A 441 2.19 -24.40 8.01
CA GLU A 441 2.98 -25.55 7.56
C GLU A 441 2.61 -25.94 6.12
N MET A 442 3.57 -26.52 5.40
CA MET A 442 3.33 -27.06 4.06
C MET A 442 2.33 -28.23 4.16
N PRO A 443 1.20 -28.22 3.44
CA PRO A 443 0.32 -29.37 3.43
C PRO A 443 0.99 -30.57 2.75
N LYS A 444 0.51 -31.77 3.06
CA LYS A 444 0.86 -32.94 2.26
C LYS A 444 0.28 -32.74 0.86
N LEU A 445 1.15 -32.66 -0.15
CA LEU A 445 0.76 -32.48 -1.53
C LEU A 445 -0.01 -33.71 -2.05
N ALA A 446 -1.04 -33.47 -2.86
CA ALA A 446 -1.75 -34.54 -3.56
C ALA A 446 -0.87 -35.20 -4.64
N ASP A 447 -1.28 -36.37 -5.13
CA ASP A 447 -0.56 -37.04 -6.21
C ASP A 447 -0.48 -36.14 -7.46
N LYS A 448 0.74 -35.88 -7.94
CA LYS A 448 1.06 -34.98 -9.07
C LYS A 448 0.82 -33.49 -8.81
N GLU A 449 0.46 -33.09 -7.60
CA GLU A 449 0.46 -31.69 -7.19
C GLU A 449 1.88 -31.25 -6.81
N ASP A 450 2.25 -30.03 -7.20
CA ASP A 450 3.51 -29.41 -6.80
C ASP A 450 3.31 -28.20 -5.87
N GLU A 451 4.43 -27.71 -5.33
CA GLU A 451 4.48 -26.65 -4.33
C GLU A 451 3.80 -25.35 -4.82
N LEU A 452 3.86 -25.03 -6.11
CA LEU A 452 3.24 -23.82 -6.66
C LEU A 452 1.73 -23.96 -6.78
N GLN A 453 1.24 -25.14 -7.19
CA GLN A 453 -0.20 -25.40 -7.24
C GLN A 453 -0.83 -25.37 -5.84
N ALA A 454 -0.15 -25.96 -4.86
CA ALA A 454 -0.56 -25.90 -3.48
C ALA A 454 -0.51 -24.47 -2.93
N ALA A 455 0.56 -23.71 -3.23
CA ALA A 455 0.69 -22.31 -2.83
C ALA A 455 -0.39 -21.42 -3.47
N ALA A 456 -0.68 -21.63 -4.75
CA ALA A 456 -1.72 -20.91 -5.49
C ALA A 456 -3.10 -21.17 -4.85
N SER A 457 -3.42 -22.41 -4.51
CA SER A 457 -4.66 -22.79 -3.86
C SER A 457 -4.78 -22.25 -2.44
N TRP A 458 -3.70 -22.33 -1.65
CA TRP A 458 -3.63 -21.81 -0.29
C TRP A 458 -3.79 -20.29 -0.25
N LEU A 459 -3.02 -19.57 -1.08
CA LEU A 459 -2.99 -18.11 -1.11
C LEU A 459 -4.34 -17.53 -1.52
N THR A 460 -5.02 -18.17 -2.48
CA THR A 460 -6.30 -17.70 -3.05
C THR A 460 -7.54 -18.29 -2.38
N SER A 461 -7.36 -18.98 -1.25
CA SER A 461 -8.44 -19.58 -0.48
C SER A 461 -9.31 -18.52 0.21
N ALA A 462 -10.61 -18.78 0.28
CA ALA A 462 -11.56 -18.00 1.09
C ALA A 462 -11.21 -18.01 2.59
N HIS A 463 -10.45 -18.99 3.05
CA HIS A 463 -10.00 -19.09 4.44
C HIS A 463 -8.65 -18.41 4.69
N HIS A 464 -7.99 -17.88 3.65
CA HIS A 464 -6.72 -17.18 3.84
C HIS A 464 -6.96 -15.83 4.55
N PRO A 465 -6.29 -15.55 5.68
CA PRO A 465 -6.63 -14.40 6.53
C PRO A 465 -6.36 -13.03 5.91
N LEU A 466 -5.49 -12.97 4.91
CA LEU A 466 -5.03 -11.70 4.31
C LEU A 466 -5.44 -11.50 2.85
N PHE A 467 -5.78 -12.54 2.10
CA PHE A 467 -5.93 -12.40 0.64
C PHE A 467 -7.10 -11.47 0.30
N ALA A 468 -8.31 -11.82 0.76
CA ALA A 468 -9.49 -11.00 0.52
C ALA A 468 -9.33 -9.57 1.09
N LYS A 469 -8.69 -9.42 2.25
CA LYS A 469 -8.40 -8.11 2.86
C LYS A 469 -7.47 -7.27 2.00
N ALA A 470 -6.35 -7.84 1.56
CA ALA A 470 -5.36 -7.16 0.73
C ALA A 470 -5.97 -6.67 -0.58
N GLN A 471 -6.73 -7.53 -1.25
CA GLN A 471 -7.42 -7.15 -2.49
C GLN A 471 -8.49 -6.09 -2.23
N ALA A 472 -9.33 -6.26 -1.19
CA ALA A 472 -10.37 -5.28 -0.86
C ALA A 472 -9.79 -3.91 -0.49
N ASN A 473 -8.71 -3.88 0.28
CA ASN A 473 -8.00 -2.66 0.64
C ASN A 473 -7.40 -1.94 -0.57
N ARG A 474 -6.89 -2.69 -1.56
CA ARG A 474 -6.37 -2.11 -2.81
C ARG A 474 -7.46 -1.46 -3.65
N ILE A 475 -8.61 -2.12 -3.80
CA ILE A 475 -9.74 -1.53 -4.52
C ILE A 475 -10.28 -0.30 -3.79
N TRP A 476 -10.40 -0.39 -2.46
CA TRP A 476 -10.74 0.76 -1.61
C TRP A 476 -9.76 1.92 -1.80
N TYR A 477 -8.45 1.67 -1.79
CA TYR A 477 -7.42 2.68 -2.01
C TYR A 477 -7.59 3.40 -3.36
N HIS A 478 -7.80 2.67 -4.45
CA HIS A 478 -7.94 3.28 -5.79
C HIS A 478 -9.22 4.14 -5.92
N LEU A 479 -10.31 3.79 -5.22
CA LEU A 479 -11.59 4.54 -5.25
C LEU A 479 -11.66 5.68 -4.23
N MET A 480 -11.21 5.43 -3.00
CA MET A 480 -11.33 6.36 -1.86
C MET A 480 -10.08 7.23 -1.68
N GLY A 481 -9.00 6.91 -2.39
CA GLY A 481 -7.74 7.64 -2.39
C GLY A 481 -6.77 7.32 -1.25
N ARG A 482 -7.26 6.65 -0.20
CA ARG A 482 -6.45 6.15 0.92
C ARG A 482 -6.98 4.79 1.35
N GLY A 483 -6.10 3.80 1.46
CA GLY A 483 -6.46 2.47 1.94
C GLY A 483 -6.96 2.50 3.38
N LEU A 484 -7.78 1.51 3.76
CA LEU A 484 -8.11 1.28 5.17
C LEU A 484 -6.84 0.93 5.95
N VAL A 485 -5.99 0.09 5.37
CA VAL A 485 -4.56 -0.03 5.73
C VAL A 485 -3.78 0.82 4.74
N ASP A 486 -2.93 1.70 5.26
CA ASP A 486 -2.07 2.58 4.45
C ASP A 486 -0.65 2.57 5.03
N PRO A 487 0.40 2.28 4.24
CA PRO A 487 0.38 1.95 2.81
C PRO A 487 -0.45 0.71 2.45
N VAL A 488 -1.00 0.70 1.24
CA VAL A 488 -2.00 -0.29 0.76
C VAL A 488 -1.55 -1.75 0.79
N ASP A 489 -0.24 -1.99 0.70
CA ASP A 489 0.44 -3.28 0.64
C ASP A 489 1.25 -3.58 1.92
N ASP A 490 0.90 -2.98 3.06
CA ASP A 490 1.60 -3.09 4.33
C ASP A 490 0.68 -3.55 5.48
N MET A 491 0.05 -4.71 5.27
CA MET A 491 -0.84 -5.40 6.20
C MET A 491 -0.06 -6.14 7.29
N ARG A 492 0.25 -5.42 8.35
CA ARG A 492 0.89 -5.97 9.56
C ARG A 492 0.19 -5.50 10.83
N LEU A 493 0.42 -6.22 11.93
CA LEU A 493 -0.20 -5.91 13.23
C LEU A 493 0.14 -4.49 13.72
N THR A 494 1.34 -4.00 13.39
CA THR A 494 1.82 -2.66 13.78
C THR A 494 1.37 -1.56 12.82
N ASN A 495 0.59 -1.91 11.79
CA ASN A 495 -0.07 -0.98 10.87
C ASN A 495 -1.56 -1.34 10.74
N PRO A 496 -2.36 -1.17 11.82
CA PRO A 496 -3.75 -1.59 11.82
C PRO A 496 -4.59 -0.76 10.84
N ALA A 497 -5.66 -1.36 10.32
CA ALA A 497 -6.63 -0.65 9.51
C ALA A 497 -7.29 0.50 10.30
N SER A 498 -7.61 1.61 9.62
CA SER A 498 -8.39 2.71 10.19
C SER A 498 -9.78 2.26 10.61
N HIS A 499 -10.37 1.29 9.90
CA HIS A 499 -11.66 0.67 10.22
C HIS A 499 -11.55 -0.86 10.11
N PRO A 500 -11.07 -1.57 11.14
CA PRO A 500 -10.84 -3.00 11.06
C PRO A 500 -12.10 -3.82 10.80
N GLN A 501 -13.23 -3.44 11.39
CA GLN A 501 -14.52 -4.11 11.20
C GLN A 501 -15.04 -3.91 9.77
N LEU A 502 -14.83 -2.73 9.19
CA LEU A 502 -15.15 -2.46 7.79
C LEU A 502 -14.29 -3.29 6.83
N LEU A 503 -12.97 -3.36 7.08
CA LEU A 503 -12.07 -4.17 6.25
C LEU A 503 -12.44 -5.66 6.32
N GLU A 504 -12.82 -6.16 7.50
CA GLU A 504 -13.32 -7.52 7.65
C GLU A 504 -14.61 -7.74 6.86
N GLU A 505 -15.59 -6.84 6.98
CA GLU A 505 -16.87 -7.01 6.27
C GLU A 505 -16.72 -6.89 4.75
N LEU A 506 -15.87 -5.98 4.26
CA LEU A 506 -15.49 -5.89 2.84
C LEU A 506 -14.84 -7.19 2.34
N ALA A 507 -13.93 -7.77 3.13
CA ALA A 507 -13.28 -9.03 2.77
C ALA A 507 -14.29 -10.19 2.72
N GLN A 508 -15.20 -10.27 3.69
CA GLN A 508 -16.26 -11.29 3.69
C GLN A 508 -17.24 -11.09 2.53
N ASP A 509 -17.59 -9.85 2.20
CA ASP A 509 -18.43 -9.53 1.05
C ASP A 509 -17.77 -9.93 -0.27
N PHE A 510 -16.48 -9.66 -0.41
CA PHE A 510 -15.68 -10.06 -1.56
C PHE A 510 -15.55 -11.58 -1.68
N ILE A 511 -15.45 -12.32 -0.57
CA ILE A 511 -15.50 -13.78 -0.58
C ILE A 511 -16.87 -14.29 -1.01
N ARG A 512 -17.96 -13.74 -0.46
CA ARG A 512 -19.34 -14.16 -0.78
C ARG A 512 -19.71 -13.89 -2.24
N SER A 513 -19.19 -12.83 -2.84
CA SER A 513 -19.38 -12.54 -4.27
C SER A 513 -18.55 -13.44 -5.19
N GLY A 514 -17.73 -14.36 -4.65
CA GLY A 514 -16.83 -15.19 -5.42
C GLY A 514 -15.62 -14.42 -5.95
N PHE A 515 -15.12 -13.45 -5.18
CA PHE A 515 -14.00 -12.56 -5.56
C PHE A 515 -14.27 -11.70 -6.81
N ASP A 516 -15.53 -11.29 -6.98
CA ASP A 516 -15.98 -10.42 -8.07
C ASP A 516 -15.53 -8.96 -7.84
N LEU A 517 -14.66 -8.48 -8.74
CA LEU A 517 -14.10 -7.13 -8.72
C LEU A 517 -15.18 -6.05 -8.87
N ARG A 518 -16.10 -6.24 -9.82
CA ARG A 518 -17.15 -5.27 -10.15
C ARG A 518 -18.16 -5.17 -9.02
N HIS A 519 -18.52 -6.30 -8.39
CA HIS A 519 -19.36 -6.31 -7.19
C HIS A 519 -18.74 -5.44 -6.08
N LEU A 520 -17.46 -5.67 -5.75
CA LEU A 520 -16.79 -4.92 -4.69
C LEU A 520 -16.75 -3.42 -4.99
N MET A 521 -16.36 -3.03 -6.21
CA MET A 521 -16.35 -1.62 -6.62
C MET A 521 -17.74 -0.99 -6.55
N ARG A 522 -18.76 -1.72 -7.02
CA ARG A 522 -20.15 -1.25 -7.02
C ARG A 522 -20.64 -1.01 -5.60
N THR A 523 -20.35 -1.93 -4.68
CA THR A 523 -20.71 -1.79 -3.25
C THR A 523 -20.05 -0.56 -2.64
N ILE A 524 -18.76 -0.30 -2.94
CA ILE A 524 -18.05 0.89 -2.46
C ILE A 524 -18.67 2.16 -3.04
N MET A 525 -18.85 2.23 -4.36
CA MET A 525 -19.33 3.44 -5.04
C MET A 525 -20.79 3.79 -4.74
N LEU A 526 -21.61 2.81 -4.38
CA LEU A 526 -23.00 3.02 -3.94
C LEU A 526 -23.12 3.45 -2.46
N SER A 527 -22.04 3.39 -1.68
CA SER A 527 -22.06 3.91 -0.32
C SER A 527 -22.24 5.44 -0.31
N ARG A 528 -22.89 5.98 0.72
CA ARG A 528 -22.89 7.43 0.98
C ARG A 528 -21.48 7.96 1.21
N THR A 529 -20.63 7.15 1.83
CA THR A 529 -19.23 7.45 2.13
C THR A 529 -18.44 7.79 0.85
N TYR A 530 -18.54 6.97 -0.20
CA TYR A 530 -17.91 7.28 -1.49
C TYR A 530 -18.47 8.55 -2.12
N GLN A 531 -19.76 8.84 -1.88
CA GLN A 531 -20.50 9.95 -2.47
C GLN A 531 -20.42 11.25 -1.66
N LEU A 532 -19.61 11.32 -0.60
CA LEU A 532 -19.43 12.56 0.15
C LEU A 532 -18.73 13.62 -0.72
N ASP A 533 -19.05 14.88 -0.46
CA ASP A 533 -18.36 16.03 -1.03
C ASP A 533 -16.93 16.13 -0.45
N SER A 534 -16.01 16.74 -1.19
CA SER A 534 -14.66 17.02 -0.70
C SER A 534 -14.56 18.29 0.12
N THR A 535 -15.60 19.13 0.12
CA THR A 535 -15.68 20.33 0.95
C THR A 535 -15.93 19.91 2.41
N PRO A 536 -14.99 20.15 3.33
CA PRO A 536 -15.19 19.83 4.73
C PRO A 536 -16.17 20.79 5.39
N ASN A 537 -16.77 20.35 6.49
CA ASN A 537 -17.48 21.19 7.46
C ASN A 537 -16.59 21.45 8.70
N GLU A 538 -17.07 22.28 9.61
CA GLU A 538 -16.29 22.71 10.79
C GLU A 538 -15.85 21.55 11.69
N THR A 539 -16.57 20.43 11.69
CA THR A 539 -16.28 19.30 12.57
C THR A 539 -15.28 18.31 11.97
N ASN A 540 -15.01 18.38 10.66
CA ASN A 540 -14.24 17.34 9.95
C ASN A 540 -13.06 17.87 9.11
N ALA A 541 -12.79 19.18 9.14
CA ALA A 541 -11.75 19.80 8.32
C ALA A 541 -10.32 19.27 8.51
N ALA A 542 -10.01 18.70 9.68
CA ALA A 542 -8.71 18.11 9.98
C ALA A 542 -8.65 16.58 9.74
N ASP A 543 -9.77 15.95 9.37
CA ASP A 543 -9.83 14.51 9.19
C ASP A 543 -9.23 14.09 7.85
N LEU A 544 -8.28 13.16 7.87
CA LEU A 544 -7.66 12.59 6.67
C LEU A 544 -7.71 11.06 6.65
N ILE A 545 -8.33 10.44 7.65
CA ILE A 545 -8.24 9.00 7.91
C ILE A 545 -9.63 8.36 8.07
N ASN A 546 -10.62 9.13 8.51
CA ASN A 546 -11.93 8.61 8.90
C ASN A 546 -13.01 8.70 7.82
N TYR A 547 -12.66 9.13 6.61
CA TYR A 547 -13.57 9.23 5.46
C TYR A 547 -14.81 10.08 5.75
N SER A 548 -14.64 11.15 6.54
CA SER A 548 -15.69 12.13 6.80
C SER A 548 -16.06 13.00 5.59
N HIS A 549 -15.20 13.02 4.58
CA HIS A 549 -15.37 13.71 3.31
C HIS A 549 -14.49 13.03 2.26
N HIS A 550 -14.72 13.32 0.97
CA HIS A 550 -13.84 12.82 -0.09
C HIS A 550 -12.51 13.57 -0.06
N LEU A 551 -11.39 12.85 -0.09
CA LEU A 551 -10.07 13.48 -0.17
C LEU A 551 -9.74 13.83 -1.63
N PRO A 552 -9.53 15.11 -1.98
CA PRO A 552 -9.12 15.47 -3.33
C PRO A 552 -7.81 14.79 -3.72
N ARG A 553 -7.76 14.25 -4.94
CA ARG A 553 -6.57 13.59 -5.48
C ARG A 553 -6.14 14.19 -6.79
N ARG A 554 -4.83 14.31 -6.98
CA ARG A 554 -4.28 14.60 -8.31
C ARG A 554 -4.57 13.44 -9.26
N LEU A 555 -5.02 13.78 -10.46
CA LEU A 555 -5.16 12.80 -11.53
C LEU A 555 -3.80 12.20 -11.93
N SER A 556 -3.80 10.90 -12.29
CA SER A 556 -2.61 10.23 -12.80
C SER A 556 -2.16 10.85 -14.12
N ALA A 557 -0.91 10.60 -14.51
CA ALA A 557 -0.36 11.08 -15.77
C ALA A 557 -1.23 10.70 -16.99
N GLU A 558 -1.68 9.45 -17.02
CA GLU A 558 -2.54 8.88 -18.04
C GLU A 558 -3.93 9.54 -18.01
N GLN A 559 -4.53 9.67 -16.82
CA GLN A 559 -5.84 10.32 -16.66
C GLN A 559 -5.82 11.78 -17.15
N LEU A 560 -4.76 12.54 -16.84
CA LEU A 560 -4.61 13.93 -17.27
C LEU A 560 -4.54 14.06 -18.79
N ILE A 561 -3.64 13.30 -19.43
CA ILE A 561 -3.40 13.44 -20.86
C ILE A 561 -4.55 12.87 -21.69
N ASP A 562 -5.13 11.73 -21.29
CA ASP A 562 -6.28 11.13 -21.97
C ASP A 562 -7.53 12.02 -21.84
N SER A 563 -7.74 12.65 -20.67
CA SER A 563 -8.83 13.62 -20.47
C SER A 563 -8.63 14.88 -21.31
N LEU A 564 -7.39 15.37 -21.45
CA LEU A 564 -7.05 16.52 -22.29
C LEU A 564 -7.31 16.23 -23.77
N TYR A 565 -6.84 15.08 -24.28
CA TYR A 565 -7.09 14.68 -25.66
C TYR A 565 -8.57 14.46 -25.95
N ALA A 566 -9.30 13.78 -25.05
CA ALA A 566 -10.72 13.51 -25.22
C ALA A 566 -11.58 14.79 -25.18
N SER A 567 -11.34 15.68 -24.21
CA SER A 567 -12.06 16.94 -24.10
C SER A 567 -11.86 17.83 -25.32
N MET A 568 -10.64 17.90 -25.84
CA MET A 568 -10.29 18.74 -26.98
C MET A 568 -10.50 18.07 -28.33
N ARG A 569 -10.93 16.79 -28.37
CA ARG A 569 -11.10 15.98 -29.58
C ARG A 569 -9.82 15.90 -30.43
N VAL A 570 -8.69 15.79 -29.75
CA VAL A 570 -7.38 15.58 -30.39
C VAL A 570 -7.06 14.11 -30.37
N THR A 571 -6.61 13.56 -31.50
CA THR A 571 -6.20 12.16 -31.59
C THR A 571 -4.84 11.98 -30.91
N PRO A 572 -4.72 11.10 -29.90
CA PRO A 572 -3.44 10.80 -29.29
C PRO A 572 -2.43 10.24 -30.30
N ASP A 573 -1.16 10.58 -30.11
CA ASP A 573 -0.06 10.12 -30.95
C ASP A 573 1.17 9.87 -30.06
N PHE A 574 1.37 8.61 -29.69
CA PHE A 574 2.49 8.16 -28.86
C PHE A 574 3.48 7.38 -29.72
N ASN A 575 4.77 7.62 -29.49
CA ASN A 575 5.82 7.01 -30.29
C ASN A 575 5.79 5.48 -30.16
N GLY A 576 5.89 4.78 -31.30
CA GLY A 576 5.86 3.33 -31.35
C GLY A 576 4.47 2.69 -31.22
N TRP A 577 3.39 3.49 -31.15
CA TRP A 577 2.01 3.01 -31.06
C TRP A 577 1.16 3.52 -32.22
N SER A 578 0.04 2.85 -32.49
CA SER A 578 -0.89 3.29 -33.52
C SER A 578 -1.56 4.59 -33.09
N ARG A 579 -1.72 5.51 -34.06
CA ARG A 579 -2.42 6.77 -33.85
C ARG A 579 -3.82 6.53 -33.31
N GLY A 580 -4.17 7.20 -32.22
CA GLY A 580 -5.43 7.00 -31.50
C GLY A 580 -5.32 6.13 -30.23
N THR A 581 -4.20 5.45 -30.02
CA THR A 581 -3.93 4.70 -28.78
C THR A 581 -3.85 5.66 -27.59
N ARG A 582 -4.70 5.48 -26.58
CA ARG A 582 -4.67 6.27 -25.34
C ARG A 582 -3.48 5.90 -24.45
N ALA A 583 -3.06 6.80 -23.56
CA ALA A 583 -2.01 6.52 -22.59
C ALA A 583 -2.35 5.32 -21.70
N SER A 584 -3.62 5.20 -21.29
CA SER A 584 -4.12 4.07 -20.50
C SER A 584 -4.09 2.72 -21.24
N GLN A 585 -4.02 2.73 -22.57
CA GLN A 585 -3.95 1.52 -23.40
C GLN A 585 -2.52 1.06 -23.67
N ILE A 586 -1.51 1.87 -23.34
CA ILE A 586 -0.11 1.53 -23.59
C ILE A 586 0.31 0.40 -22.64
N PRO A 587 0.62 -0.80 -23.16
CA PRO A 587 0.87 -2.00 -22.38
C PRO A 587 2.01 -1.89 -21.37
N GLY A 588 3.06 -1.13 -21.69
CA GLY A 588 4.28 -1.01 -20.88
C GLY A 588 5.00 0.32 -21.14
N PRO A 589 5.75 0.86 -20.16
CA PRO A 589 6.70 1.93 -20.43
C PRO A 589 7.82 1.39 -21.34
N ASP A 590 8.33 2.22 -22.25
CA ASP A 590 9.57 1.90 -22.96
C ASP A 590 10.75 2.25 -22.06
N ASN A 591 11.34 1.24 -21.43
CA ASN A 591 12.50 1.39 -20.55
C ASN A 591 13.84 1.39 -21.33
N GLY A 592 13.81 1.60 -22.66
CA GLY A 592 14.98 1.70 -23.52
C GLY A 592 15.96 2.85 -23.19
N ARG A 593 17.14 2.84 -23.83
CA ARG A 593 18.19 3.84 -23.61
C ARG A 593 17.87 5.16 -24.32
N GLY A 594 17.37 6.14 -23.57
CA GLY A 594 17.23 7.54 -24.02
C GLY A 594 16.28 8.31 -23.11
N SER A 595 16.55 9.60 -22.88
CA SER A 595 15.51 10.46 -22.30
C SER A 595 14.46 10.74 -23.38
N PRO A 596 13.15 10.66 -23.06
CA PRO A 596 12.13 11.06 -24.01
C PRO A 596 12.36 12.52 -24.44
N ASN A 597 12.00 12.84 -25.68
CA ASN A 597 12.05 14.22 -26.15
C ASN A 597 11.21 15.08 -25.16
N PRO A 598 11.76 16.14 -24.56
CA PRO A 598 11.06 16.95 -23.55
C PRO A 598 9.70 17.50 -24.00
N THR A 599 9.47 17.58 -25.32
CA THR A 599 8.20 18.05 -25.90
C THR A 599 7.22 16.93 -26.23
N SER A 600 7.54 15.67 -25.94
CA SER A 600 6.72 14.51 -26.31
C SER A 600 5.71 14.12 -25.22
N PRO A 601 4.60 13.47 -25.59
CA PRO A 601 3.65 12.92 -24.62
C PRO A 601 4.28 11.96 -23.60
N GLU A 602 5.34 11.24 -23.97
CA GLU A 602 6.07 10.34 -23.06
C GLU A 602 6.82 11.11 -21.97
N ALA A 603 7.42 12.26 -22.31
CA ALA A 603 8.06 13.13 -21.32
C ALA A 603 7.03 13.69 -20.33
N PHE A 604 5.82 14.02 -20.80
CA PHE A 604 4.70 14.36 -19.93
C PHE A 604 4.35 13.19 -18.99
N LEU A 605 4.18 11.98 -19.52
CA LEU A 605 3.85 10.82 -18.69
C LEU A 605 4.89 10.59 -17.58
N ALA A 606 6.18 10.66 -17.91
CA ALA A 606 7.26 10.53 -16.95
C ALA A 606 7.23 11.65 -15.89
N GLN A 607 7.05 12.91 -16.30
CA GLN A 607 7.04 14.06 -15.38
C GLN A 607 5.84 14.06 -14.43
N PHE A 608 4.71 13.46 -14.82
CA PHE A 608 3.52 13.32 -13.98
C PHE A 608 3.49 12.05 -13.14
N GLY A 609 4.59 11.30 -13.11
CA GLY A 609 4.80 10.18 -12.18
C GLY A 609 4.33 8.82 -12.70
N ARG A 610 4.26 8.60 -14.02
CA ARG A 610 4.06 7.26 -14.58
C ARG A 610 5.19 6.32 -14.09
N PRO A 611 4.87 5.15 -13.51
CA PRO A 611 5.89 4.22 -13.04
C PRO A 611 6.64 3.59 -14.20
N LYS A 612 7.92 3.23 -13.97
CA LYS A 612 8.70 2.37 -14.87
C LYS A 612 8.33 0.89 -14.73
N ARG A 613 7.62 0.57 -13.64
CA ARG A 613 7.11 -0.75 -13.26
C ARG A 613 8.25 -1.72 -12.96
N GLU A 614 9.29 -1.22 -12.31
CA GLU A 614 10.43 -2.01 -11.85
C GLU A 614 10.16 -2.64 -10.46
N LEU A 615 9.17 -2.14 -9.72
CA LEU A 615 8.81 -2.60 -8.38
C LEU A 615 7.39 -3.20 -8.33
N SER A 616 7.19 -4.23 -7.51
CA SER A 616 5.87 -4.80 -7.22
C SER A 616 5.13 -4.05 -6.09
N CYS A 617 5.04 -2.72 -6.21
CA CYS A 617 4.35 -1.87 -5.24
C CYS A 617 3.60 -0.72 -5.93
N GLU A 618 2.57 -0.22 -5.26
CA GLU A 618 1.89 1.03 -5.66
C GLU A 618 2.78 2.27 -5.43
N CYS A 619 3.85 2.10 -4.65
CA CYS A 619 4.77 3.14 -4.20
C CYS A 619 5.67 3.73 -5.30
N GLU A 620 5.81 3.05 -6.45
CA GLU A 620 6.61 3.56 -7.57
C GLU A 620 5.92 4.73 -8.30
N ARG A 621 4.59 4.78 -8.25
CA ARG A 621 3.81 5.86 -8.85
C ARG A 621 3.89 7.11 -7.96
N ALA A 622 4.58 8.13 -8.44
CA ALA A 622 4.71 9.40 -7.72
C ALA A 622 3.43 10.22 -7.85
N ALA A 623 2.74 10.45 -6.73
CA ALA A 623 1.56 11.33 -6.67
C ALA A 623 1.92 12.79 -6.33
N ASP A 624 3.14 13.04 -5.87
CA ASP A 624 3.61 14.35 -5.44
C ASP A 624 3.53 15.41 -6.54
N THR A 625 3.31 16.65 -6.10
CA THR A 625 3.28 17.83 -6.97
C THR A 625 4.66 18.45 -7.09
N SER A 626 5.08 18.80 -8.30
CA SER A 626 6.34 19.51 -8.54
C SER A 626 6.14 20.79 -9.36
N ILE A 627 7.05 21.75 -9.21
CA ILE A 627 7.07 22.98 -10.02
C ILE A 627 7.15 22.65 -11.52
N GLY A 628 7.89 21.60 -11.91
CA GLY A 628 8.00 21.18 -13.30
C GLY A 628 6.66 20.74 -13.90
N GLN A 629 5.80 20.08 -13.12
CA GLN A 629 4.43 19.74 -13.55
C GLN A 629 3.58 20.99 -13.80
N ILE A 630 3.71 22.01 -12.94
CA ILE A 630 3.01 23.29 -13.11
C ILE A 630 3.44 23.95 -14.43
N PHE A 631 4.75 24.03 -14.70
CA PHE A 631 5.25 24.60 -15.96
C PHE A 631 4.80 23.83 -17.20
N GLN A 632 4.64 22.50 -17.13
CA GLN A 632 4.10 21.72 -18.24
C GLN A 632 2.65 22.11 -18.59
N PHE A 633 1.82 22.47 -17.60
CA PHE A 633 0.44 22.90 -17.86
C PHE A 633 0.32 24.37 -18.28
N ILE A 634 1.13 25.25 -17.69
CA ILE A 634 1.09 26.69 -17.97
C ILE A 634 1.72 27.01 -19.33
N SER A 635 2.93 26.50 -19.59
CA SER A 635 3.75 26.89 -20.74
C SER A 635 4.31 25.70 -21.52
N GLY A 636 3.94 24.47 -21.14
CA GLY A 636 4.44 23.26 -21.77
C GLY A 636 3.84 23.04 -23.17
N PRO A 637 4.59 22.37 -24.07
CA PRO A 637 4.18 22.15 -25.44
C PRO A 637 2.95 21.26 -25.56
N ILE A 638 2.68 20.37 -24.59
CA ILE A 638 1.54 19.44 -24.66
C ILE A 638 0.21 20.18 -24.65
N VAL A 639 -0.04 21.00 -23.62
CA VAL A 639 -1.28 21.78 -23.53
C VAL A 639 -1.37 22.76 -24.69
N SER A 640 -0.29 23.51 -24.96
CA SER A 640 -0.24 24.50 -26.04
C SER A 640 -0.54 23.90 -27.42
N ASN A 641 -0.01 22.72 -27.73
CA ASN A 641 -0.25 22.05 -29.02
C ASN A 641 -1.67 21.52 -29.12
N VAL A 642 -2.24 20.99 -28.03
CA VAL A 642 -3.63 20.50 -28.02
C VAL A 642 -4.63 21.63 -28.23
N VAL A 643 -4.44 22.76 -27.52
CA VAL A 643 -5.37 23.89 -27.62
C VAL A 643 -5.24 24.61 -28.96
N SER A 644 -4.03 24.76 -29.51
CA SER A 644 -3.78 25.51 -30.76
C SER A 644 -4.05 24.72 -32.04
N GLN A 645 -4.22 23.40 -31.98
CA GLN A 645 -4.53 22.59 -33.16
C GLN A 645 -5.76 23.09 -33.91
N LYS A 646 -5.64 23.24 -35.24
CA LYS A 646 -6.70 23.78 -36.12
C LYS A 646 -7.97 22.92 -36.09
N TYR A 647 -7.81 21.60 -36.13
CA TYR A 647 -8.91 20.63 -36.21
C TYR A 647 -9.16 19.97 -34.85
N ASN A 648 -9.53 20.78 -33.86
CA ASN A 648 -9.91 20.32 -32.52
C ASN A 648 -11.34 20.77 -32.18
N ARG A 649 -11.78 20.56 -30.93
CA ARG A 649 -13.09 21.02 -30.44
C ARG A 649 -13.30 22.52 -30.68
N LEU A 650 -12.29 23.35 -30.39
CA LEU A 650 -12.38 24.80 -30.55
C LEU A 650 -12.61 25.20 -32.02
N GLY A 651 -12.00 24.48 -32.97
CA GLY A 651 -12.20 24.73 -34.40
C GLY A 651 -13.63 24.41 -34.86
N SER A 652 -14.28 23.44 -34.20
CA SER A 652 -15.70 23.15 -34.42
C SER A 652 -16.60 24.21 -33.79
N LEU A 653 -16.29 24.63 -32.55
CA LEU A 653 -17.06 25.63 -31.80
C LEU A 653 -16.97 27.03 -32.42
N LEU A 654 -15.87 27.36 -33.08
CA LEU A 654 -15.70 28.64 -33.77
C LEU A 654 -16.80 28.92 -34.80
N LYS A 655 -17.40 27.86 -35.37
CA LYS A 655 -18.50 27.95 -36.34
C LYS A 655 -19.84 28.32 -35.70
N ASN A 656 -20.00 28.18 -34.39
CA ASN A 656 -21.21 28.54 -33.67
C ASN A 656 -21.11 30.01 -33.20
N PRO A 657 -21.97 30.93 -33.66
CA PRO A 657 -21.93 32.34 -33.25
C PRO A 657 -22.41 32.57 -31.81
N ASP A 658 -23.10 31.60 -31.19
CA ASP A 658 -23.63 31.72 -29.83
C ASP A 658 -22.52 31.52 -28.78
N ASN A 659 -22.05 32.62 -28.20
CA ASN A 659 -21.02 32.62 -27.16
C ASN A 659 -21.47 31.89 -25.88
N VAL A 660 -22.77 31.91 -25.55
CA VAL A 660 -23.32 31.22 -24.37
C VAL A 660 -23.22 29.71 -24.57
N ALA A 661 -23.70 29.22 -25.72
CA ALA A 661 -23.63 27.80 -26.06
C ALA A 661 -22.18 27.29 -26.15
N VAL A 662 -21.28 28.08 -26.72
CA VAL A 662 -19.85 27.75 -26.86
C VAL A 662 -19.17 27.67 -25.49
N THR A 663 -19.37 28.67 -24.62
CA THR A 663 -18.83 28.68 -23.25
C THR A 663 -19.33 27.48 -22.48
N ARG A 664 -20.65 27.22 -22.54
CA ARG A 664 -21.26 26.08 -21.86
C ARG A 664 -20.69 24.75 -22.35
N ASP A 665 -20.46 24.55 -23.66
CA ASP A 665 -19.87 23.31 -24.17
C ASP A 665 -18.45 23.08 -23.63
N LEU A 666 -17.62 24.13 -23.55
CA LEU A 666 -16.26 24.02 -23.00
C LEU A 666 -16.24 23.61 -21.53
N TYR A 667 -17.11 24.21 -20.73
CA TYR A 667 -17.27 23.87 -19.32
C TYR A 667 -17.68 22.40 -19.12
N TRP A 668 -18.66 21.91 -19.90
CA TRP A 668 -19.04 20.50 -19.85
C TRP A 668 -17.94 19.56 -20.35
N ALA A 669 -17.19 19.95 -21.38
CA ALA A 669 -16.14 19.13 -21.95
C ALA A 669 -14.89 19.03 -21.07
N LEU A 670 -14.54 20.08 -20.32
CA LEU A 670 -13.31 20.14 -19.53
C LEU A 670 -13.57 19.91 -18.04
N LEU A 671 -14.59 20.56 -17.49
CA LEU A 671 -14.88 20.56 -16.06
C LEU A 671 -16.08 19.71 -15.66
N THR A 672 -16.83 19.15 -16.62
CA THR A 672 -17.97 18.27 -16.38
C THR A 672 -19.13 18.96 -15.63
N ARG A 673 -19.29 20.28 -15.79
CA ARG A 673 -20.39 21.05 -15.22
C ARG A 673 -20.73 22.23 -16.12
N ALA A 674 -21.84 22.92 -15.84
CA ALA A 674 -22.10 24.24 -16.41
C ALA A 674 -21.20 25.33 -15.77
N PRO A 675 -20.92 26.44 -16.48
CA PRO A 675 -20.32 27.61 -15.86
C PRO A 675 -21.26 28.22 -14.82
N THR A 676 -20.71 28.78 -13.75
CA THR A 676 -21.46 29.66 -12.85
C THR A 676 -21.83 30.97 -13.58
N ALA A 677 -22.76 31.75 -13.03
CA ALA A 677 -23.19 33.00 -13.64
C ALA A 677 -22.04 34.00 -13.83
N ASP A 678 -21.14 34.11 -12.85
CA ASP A 678 -19.97 34.99 -12.92
C ASP A 678 -18.94 34.50 -13.94
N GLU A 679 -18.66 33.20 -13.96
CA GLU A 679 -17.80 32.58 -14.97
C GLU A 679 -18.35 32.80 -16.38
N ALA A 680 -19.64 32.53 -16.60
CA ALA A 680 -20.30 32.70 -17.90
C ALA A 680 -20.17 34.15 -18.38
N LYS A 681 -20.48 35.12 -17.50
CA LYS A 681 -20.37 36.55 -17.80
C LYS A 681 -18.95 36.96 -18.24
N VAL A 682 -17.93 36.47 -17.54
CA VAL A 682 -16.52 36.78 -17.87
C VAL A 682 -16.13 36.19 -19.22
N MET A 683 -16.42 34.91 -19.45
CA MET A 683 -16.04 34.23 -20.69
C MET A 683 -16.79 34.77 -21.91
N GLU A 684 -18.09 35.08 -21.75
CA GLU A 684 -18.90 35.64 -22.83
C GLU A 684 -18.47 37.06 -23.19
N ALA A 685 -18.10 37.89 -22.20
CA ALA A 685 -17.56 39.22 -22.44
C ALA A 685 -16.19 39.16 -23.15
N LEU A 686 -15.34 38.20 -22.79
CA LEU A 686 -14.08 37.95 -23.48
C LEU A 686 -14.32 37.58 -24.95
N LEU A 687 -15.22 36.64 -25.23
CA LEU A 687 -15.57 36.23 -26.59
C LEU A 687 -16.21 37.35 -27.42
N ALA A 688 -17.03 38.21 -26.80
CA ALA A 688 -17.69 39.32 -27.47
C ALA A 688 -16.73 40.47 -27.83
N SER A 689 -15.68 40.69 -27.03
CA SER A 689 -14.71 41.77 -27.23
C SER A 689 -13.44 41.35 -27.98
N ALA A 690 -13.26 40.04 -28.23
CA ALA A 690 -12.08 39.50 -28.87
C ALA A 690 -11.96 39.91 -30.35
N LYS A 691 -10.79 40.46 -30.72
CA LYS A 691 -10.43 40.70 -32.14
C LYS A 691 -10.23 39.40 -32.90
N ASP A 692 -9.63 38.41 -32.23
CA ASP A 692 -9.49 37.04 -32.73
C ASP A 692 -10.25 36.09 -31.80
N ARG A 693 -11.44 35.67 -32.27
CA ARG A 693 -12.31 34.77 -31.52
C ARG A 693 -11.68 33.40 -31.29
N ARG A 694 -10.77 32.95 -32.18
CA ARG A 694 -10.07 31.68 -32.00
C ARG A 694 -9.09 31.76 -30.85
N LEU A 695 -8.28 32.83 -30.77
CA LEU A 695 -7.36 33.03 -29.65
C LEU A 695 -8.12 33.14 -28.32
N ALA A 696 -9.24 33.85 -28.27
CA ALA A 696 -10.05 33.91 -27.06
C ALA A 696 -10.58 32.53 -26.60
N LEU A 697 -10.96 31.65 -27.55
CA LEU A 697 -11.34 30.27 -27.21
C LEU A 697 -10.15 29.44 -26.70
N GLU A 698 -8.95 29.66 -27.23
CA GLU A 698 -7.72 29.02 -26.75
C GLU A 698 -7.40 29.46 -25.32
N ASP A 699 -7.50 30.75 -25.01
CA ASP A 699 -7.27 31.30 -23.66
C ASP A 699 -8.28 30.75 -22.65
N ILE A 700 -9.57 30.64 -23.04
CA ILE A 700 -10.60 30.03 -22.19
C ILE A 700 -10.28 28.55 -21.94
N ALA A 701 -10.00 27.77 -22.99
CA ALA A 701 -9.69 26.35 -22.85
C ALA A 701 -8.44 26.12 -21.99
N TRP A 702 -7.38 26.91 -22.21
CA TRP A 702 -6.15 26.87 -21.42
C TRP A 702 -6.43 27.18 -19.95
N SER A 703 -7.26 28.19 -19.66
CA SER A 703 -7.65 28.54 -18.29
C SER A 703 -8.42 27.41 -17.59
N LEU A 704 -9.34 26.76 -18.30
CA LEU A 704 -10.12 25.64 -17.78
C LEU A 704 -9.26 24.38 -17.55
N VAL A 705 -8.33 24.06 -18.45
CA VAL A 705 -7.38 22.94 -18.29
C VAL A 705 -6.44 23.16 -17.09
N ASN A 706 -6.11 24.41 -16.77
CA ASN A 706 -5.32 24.78 -15.60
C ASN A 706 -6.14 24.90 -14.30
N ALA A 707 -7.47 24.77 -14.36
CA ALA A 707 -8.30 24.83 -13.17
C ALA A 707 -8.05 23.62 -12.26
N LYS A 708 -8.12 23.85 -10.93
CA LYS A 708 -8.04 22.77 -9.93
C LYS A 708 -9.08 21.66 -10.17
N GLU A 709 -10.21 21.98 -10.81
CA GLU A 709 -11.27 21.01 -11.16
C GLU A 709 -10.88 20.08 -12.29
N PHE A 710 -10.06 20.55 -13.23
CA PHE A 710 -9.50 19.70 -14.27
C PHE A 710 -8.43 18.76 -13.70
N LEU A 711 -7.56 19.29 -12.85
CA LEU A 711 -6.37 18.60 -12.33
C LEU A 711 -6.64 17.60 -11.20
N LEU A 712 -7.77 17.72 -10.51
CA LEU A 712 -8.10 16.93 -9.33
C LEU A 712 -9.39 16.12 -9.51
N ALA A 713 -9.39 14.90 -9.01
CA ALA A 713 -10.62 14.18 -8.63
C ALA A 713 -11.06 14.72 -7.27
N ARG A 714 -12.31 15.21 -7.19
CA ARG A 714 -12.90 15.87 -6.02
C ARG A 714 -14.08 15.08 -5.48
#